data_AF-A0A2A2ED04-F1
#
_entry.id   AF-A0A2A2ED04-F1
#
_cell.length_a   1.000
_cell.length_b   1.000
_cell.length_c   1.000
_cell.angle_alpha   90.00
_cell.angle_beta   90.00
_cell.angle_gamma   90.00
#
_symmetry.space_group_name_H-M   'P 1'
#
loop_
_entity.id
_entity.type
_entity.pdbx_description
1 polymer ?
#
loop_
_entity_poly.entity_id
_entity_poly.type
_entity_poly.pdbx_seq_one_letter_code
_entity_poly.pdbx_strand_id
1 'polypeptide(L)'
;MHCPQCGADVPNGAQFCPSCGTPVSQQQAQATVPPPSPAPPAPAYPSASTPAPQPMTALPPYAAPAAPAPGVAPTIPQPTSAMPAAPAAPTVPPVPGAPAAAAPAPQPATPKAPVQITPQQLGAFGTSVGIGIAATLVMSLLGMLIAWGSTQSAISTIGIDSDEMELDFFHRLGIFLANGVAGATAITVGDADSTLATGQISLPLSWIGYALLIGCAFGAFMMARKAAVRFRWVGVVSSFAVGVVSGLVVLLLAAIMRYNYAADDGFFTVSGATFRTFAMAFLLATAGALIGYFLADTTADESNVFTAAWTWAHRVRGFRRTIVESAACYIVVSTVIALIFLIVLTSRTGSDASTPSVWAFLPLALPAVSAYSVVLGSFGALEMGLGSQTVSLSVFGSGSMPVYNESWMLWISFVLYLLCACYVALRAAARNAYDPYYADWKYSWQAPVFWLAFWLATPYLFMAFQSSAASVSTRIVPALWFCLIAALWSFIIEALGRLLGPTVIQSLPGIWPILVGGTVRPGLRTTRHDPNEVVVTESVTMTTPNGTATGYATEAFAVPQPGMPAGPQTPGIAPAVAAPAVAVAKHPMSKKTKMWLIIGGVAVGLVIVLSIVFSVLNSTTYSASATAKRYIAAIESGDFDGANGIAKPQVKHDQMALMSNKAAPKDGRISNAQVIKEKANGNAKTVTISYTIDGKETTRDLKMIKRGSKALVFTEWGVAEPMTTTITVAKPKSVTALAVNGVEVNEKNTKSSTDNTWSFTVYPGTYTVSAGKSKYLTSKNAEIIANGEDSASSQSATLTVEATDALTDAIQQKVNAKLDECAKSTDFSPKGCPFSVYTYGDKKNFRNFTWSISDYPEVDVDTDYGTFETEYGEEVKYTYEEKNSDGWEPEDGETTMSSMSGTFNVDGDKVTIELDENDD
;
A
#
# COMPACT_ATOMS: atom_id res chain seq x y z
N MET A 1 -12.15 -24.53 8.23
CA MET A 1 -13.46 -24.45 8.93
C MET A 1 -14.59 -24.75 7.95
N HIS A 2 -15.78 -25.15 8.37
CA HIS A 2 -16.90 -25.44 7.44
C HIS A 2 -17.84 -24.23 7.29
N CYS A 3 -18.42 -24.02 6.09
CA CYS A 3 -19.37 -22.94 5.86
C CYS A 3 -20.76 -23.23 6.45
N PRO A 4 -21.34 -22.38 7.32
CA PRO A 4 -22.64 -22.62 7.96
C PRO A 4 -23.84 -22.55 7.00
N GLN A 5 -23.66 -22.08 5.76
CA GLN A 5 -24.74 -21.99 4.75
C GLN A 5 -24.69 -23.07 3.66
N CYS A 6 -23.52 -23.65 3.38
CA CYS A 6 -23.37 -24.61 2.27
C CYS A 6 -22.43 -25.79 2.57
N GLY A 7 -22.04 -26.00 3.83
CA GLY A 7 -21.25 -27.15 4.29
C GLY A 7 -19.79 -27.22 3.80
N ALA A 8 -19.43 -26.49 2.74
CA ALA A 8 -18.13 -26.57 2.11
C ALA A 8 -16.97 -26.09 3.00
N ASP A 9 -15.78 -26.66 2.79
CA ASP A 9 -14.54 -26.22 3.42
C ASP A 9 -14.17 -24.77 3.07
N VAL A 10 -13.91 -24.01 4.13
CA VAL A 10 -13.44 -22.63 4.12
C VAL A 10 -12.00 -22.60 4.67
N PRO A 11 -11.02 -22.10 3.90
CA PRO A 11 -9.64 -21.93 4.37
C PRO A 11 -9.56 -20.94 5.55
N ASN A 12 -8.62 -21.20 6.47
CA ASN A 12 -8.39 -20.31 7.61
C ASN A 12 -8.00 -18.91 7.14
N GLY A 13 -8.65 -17.87 7.69
CA GLY A 13 -8.43 -16.47 7.30
C GLY A 13 -9.25 -15.97 6.10
N ALA A 14 -10.01 -16.83 5.41
CA ALA A 14 -10.90 -16.39 4.33
C ALA A 14 -12.11 -15.60 4.87
N GLN A 15 -12.34 -14.39 4.35
CA GLN A 15 -13.49 -13.55 4.75
C GLN A 15 -14.84 -14.06 4.20
N PHE A 16 -14.83 -14.84 3.11
CA PHE A 16 -16.02 -15.34 2.42
C PHE A 16 -15.83 -16.80 1.96
N CYS A 17 -16.90 -17.60 2.07
CA CYS A 17 -16.90 -18.98 1.62
C CYS A 17 -16.64 -19.08 0.10
N PRO A 18 -15.67 -19.90 -0.37
CA PRO A 18 -15.36 -20.03 -1.79
C PRO A 18 -16.48 -20.67 -2.61
N SER A 19 -17.35 -21.48 -2.00
CA SER A 19 -18.40 -22.22 -2.71
C SER A 19 -19.74 -21.48 -2.80
N CYS A 20 -20.06 -20.61 -1.84
CA CYS A 20 -21.37 -19.94 -1.77
C CYS A 20 -21.37 -18.46 -1.33
N GLY A 21 -20.19 -17.83 -1.14
CA GLY A 21 -20.08 -16.38 -0.94
C GLY A 21 -20.51 -15.84 0.42
N THR A 22 -21.04 -16.69 1.31
CA THR A 22 -21.39 -16.31 2.68
C THR A 22 -20.18 -15.73 3.42
N PRO A 23 -20.30 -14.57 4.10
CA PRO A 23 -19.25 -14.04 4.95
C PRO A 23 -18.95 -14.96 6.13
N VAL A 24 -17.71 -14.94 6.61
CA VAL A 24 -17.18 -15.87 7.61
C VAL A 24 -16.71 -15.09 8.83
N SER A 25 -17.53 -15.06 9.88
CA SER A 25 -17.28 -14.28 11.09
C SER A 25 -16.06 -14.78 11.87
N GLN A 26 -15.10 -13.90 12.16
CA GLN A 26 -13.89 -14.22 12.96
C GLN A 26 -14.17 -14.43 14.47
N GLN A 27 -15.43 -14.44 14.91
CA GLN A 27 -15.81 -14.49 16.33
C GLN A 27 -15.64 -15.87 17.00
N GLN A 28 -15.42 -16.96 16.26
CA GLN A 28 -15.12 -18.27 16.84
C GLN A 28 -13.62 -18.49 17.07
N ALA A 29 -13.05 -17.62 17.92
CA ALA A 29 -11.70 -17.77 18.49
C ALA A 29 -11.71 -17.90 20.03
N GLN A 30 -12.89 -17.89 20.67
CA GLN A 30 -13.05 -18.39 22.04
C GLN A 30 -13.12 -19.92 22.00
N ALA A 31 -12.03 -20.57 22.39
CA ALA A 31 -11.99 -22.02 22.53
C ALA A 31 -12.87 -22.47 23.72
N THR A 32 -13.72 -23.46 23.50
CA THR A 32 -14.52 -24.10 24.55
C THR A 32 -13.60 -24.88 25.50
N VAL A 33 -13.50 -24.43 26.75
CA VAL A 33 -12.77 -25.13 27.81
C VAL A 33 -13.56 -26.39 28.23
N PRO A 34 -12.98 -27.61 28.20
CA PRO A 34 -13.63 -28.80 28.74
C PRO A 34 -13.73 -28.76 30.28
N PRO A 35 -14.75 -29.37 30.90
CA PRO A 35 -14.85 -29.44 32.36
C PRO A 35 -13.73 -30.31 32.97
N PRO A 36 -13.26 -29.99 34.19
CA PRO A 36 -12.19 -30.74 34.84
C PRO A 36 -12.65 -32.11 35.35
N SER A 37 -11.79 -33.12 35.23
CA SER A 37 -11.98 -34.43 35.86
C SER A 37 -11.35 -34.49 37.27
N PRO A 38 -11.79 -35.40 38.16
CA PRO A 38 -11.39 -35.39 39.58
C PRO A 38 -9.94 -35.85 39.82
N ALA A 39 -9.33 -35.34 40.89
CA ALA A 39 -7.97 -35.70 41.31
C ALA A 39 -7.92 -36.97 42.20
N PRO A 40 -6.85 -37.79 42.12
CA PRO A 40 -6.56 -38.83 43.11
C PRO A 40 -5.98 -38.25 44.42
N PRO A 41 -6.04 -38.99 45.55
CA PRO A 41 -5.61 -38.49 46.87
C PRO A 41 -4.09 -38.58 47.12
N ALA A 42 -3.60 -37.76 48.07
CA ALA A 42 -2.19 -37.66 48.44
C ALA A 42 -1.84 -38.36 49.78
N PRO A 43 -0.64 -38.96 49.92
CA PRO A 43 0.00 -39.26 51.21
C PRO A 43 0.65 -38.02 51.85
N ALA A 44 1.01 -38.09 53.14
CA ALA A 44 1.32 -36.92 53.99
C ALA A 44 2.81 -36.69 54.34
N TYR A 45 3.11 -35.48 54.83
CA TYR A 45 4.41 -34.97 55.30
C TYR A 45 4.84 -35.53 56.67
N PRO A 46 6.12 -35.36 57.09
CA PRO A 46 6.52 -34.18 57.91
C PRO A 46 7.96 -33.66 57.63
N SER A 47 8.55 -32.66 58.33
CA SER A 47 8.14 -31.30 58.75
C SER A 47 9.30 -30.61 59.51
N ALA A 48 9.80 -29.44 59.08
CA ALA A 48 10.79 -28.60 59.81
C ALA A 48 10.85 -27.14 59.28
N SER A 49 11.44 -26.19 60.03
CA SER A 49 11.24 -24.73 59.82
C SER A 49 12.34 -23.80 60.35
N THR A 50 12.54 -22.64 59.67
CA THR A 50 13.23 -21.39 60.13
C THR A 50 14.75 -21.47 60.48
N PRO A 51 15.52 -20.35 60.66
CA PRO A 51 15.22 -18.90 60.58
C PRO A 51 16.19 -18.07 59.66
N ALA A 52 16.14 -16.72 59.75
CA ALA A 52 17.12 -15.74 59.21
C ALA A 52 18.12 -15.29 60.34
N PRO A 53 19.13 -14.35 60.18
CA PRO A 53 19.10 -13.02 59.52
C PRO A 53 20.40 -12.60 58.73
N GLN A 54 20.66 -11.29 58.56
CA GLN A 54 21.69 -10.59 57.72
C GLN A 54 22.98 -10.17 58.52
N PRO A 55 23.90 -9.19 58.17
CA PRO A 55 24.03 -8.20 57.05
C PRO A 55 25.47 -7.77 56.54
N MET A 56 25.53 -6.68 55.73
CA MET A 56 26.57 -5.61 55.56
C MET A 56 27.61 -5.53 54.39
N THR A 57 27.56 -4.36 53.69
CA THR A 57 28.61 -3.44 53.11
C THR A 57 29.69 -3.95 52.10
N ALA A 58 30.39 -3.14 51.27
CA ALA A 58 30.55 -1.66 51.14
C ALA A 58 30.81 -1.14 49.68
N LEU A 59 30.83 0.20 49.50
CA LEU A 59 31.33 1.01 48.34
C LEU A 59 32.71 1.66 48.72
N PRO A 60 33.37 2.64 48.02
CA PRO A 60 33.09 3.48 46.83
C PRO A 60 34.26 3.37 45.77
N PRO A 61 34.80 4.37 44.99
CA PRO A 61 34.49 5.79 44.70
C PRO A 61 34.54 6.20 43.19
N TYR A 62 34.84 7.48 42.88
CA TYR A 62 34.82 8.17 41.57
C TYR A 62 35.74 9.42 41.60
N ALA A 63 36.32 9.92 40.47
CA ALA A 63 36.90 11.28 40.35
C ALA A 63 37.28 11.72 38.90
N ALA A 64 37.37 13.04 38.64
CA ALA A 64 37.83 13.76 37.41
C ALA A 64 38.29 15.20 37.82
N PRO A 65 38.45 16.27 36.98
CA PRO A 65 38.54 16.46 35.50
C PRO A 65 39.68 17.47 35.06
N ALA A 66 39.57 18.08 33.85
CA ALA A 66 40.11 19.40 33.37
C ALA A 66 41.04 19.43 32.10
N ALA A 67 41.18 20.62 31.47
CA ALA A 67 41.88 20.91 30.18
C ALA A 67 42.59 22.29 30.20
N PRO A 68 43.43 22.71 29.20
CA PRO A 68 42.97 23.35 27.93
C PRO A 68 43.89 23.16 26.68
N ALA A 69 43.67 23.95 25.60
CA ALA A 69 44.45 23.98 24.33
C ALA A 69 45.11 25.37 24.07
N PRO A 70 45.99 25.59 23.04
CA PRO A 70 45.55 25.84 21.64
C PRO A 70 46.55 25.49 20.48
N GLY A 71 46.11 25.59 19.22
CA GLY A 71 46.94 25.55 17.99
C GLY A 71 46.10 25.57 16.69
N VAL A 72 46.55 26.21 15.59
CA VAL A 72 45.67 26.57 14.44
C VAL A 72 46.19 26.14 13.04
N ALA A 73 45.20 25.78 12.19
CA ALA A 73 45.11 25.42 10.75
C ALA A 73 46.08 26.05 9.71
N PRO A 74 46.16 25.59 8.42
CA PRO A 74 45.22 24.76 7.61
C PRO A 74 45.89 23.48 6.98
N THR A 75 45.51 22.77 5.87
CA THR A 75 44.70 23.08 4.65
C THR A 75 44.17 21.84 3.86
N ILE A 76 42.87 21.88 3.48
CA ILE A 76 42.15 21.50 2.21
C ILE A 76 42.92 20.72 1.08
N PRO A 77 42.35 19.74 0.29
CA PRO A 77 40.99 19.12 0.25
C PRO A 77 40.87 17.56 0.09
N GLN A 78 39.93 16.95 0.84
CA GLN A 78 38.83 16.06 0.36
C GLN A 78 39.14 14.66 -0.32
N PRO A 79 38.15 13.80 -0.72
CA PRO A 79 38.00 12.50 -0.01
C PRO A 79 37.78 11.22 -0.86
N THR A 80 37.83 10.07 -0.20
CA THR A 80 36.94 8.91 -0.47
C THR A 80 36.47 8.29 0.85
N SER A 81 35.19 7.89 0.94
CA SER A 81 34.59 7.32 2.15
C SER A 81 34.01 5.92 1.89
N ALA A 82 34.47 4.94 2.67
CA ALA A 82 33.85 3.63 2.76
C ALA A 82 32.82 3.60 3.91
N MET A 83 31.72 2.86 3.73
CA MET A 83 30.72 2.66 4.79
C MET A 83 31.12 1.50 5.74
N PRO A 84 30.67 1.52 7.02
CA PRO A 84 30.97 0.46 7.99
C PRO A 84 30.22 -0.86 7.72
N ALA A 85 30.71 -1.95 8.31
CA ALA A 85 30.06 -3.27 8.29
C ALA A 85 28.91 -3.39 9.32
N ALA A 86 28.00 -4.33 9.07
CA ALA A 86 26.86 -4.64 9.94
C ALA A 86 27.16 -5.76 10.96
N PRO A 87 26.38 -5.90 12.06
CA PRO A 87 26.71 -6.82 13.18
C PRO A 87 26.52 -8.31 12.87
N ALA A 88 27.19 -9.16 13.65
CA ALA A 88 27.05 -10.61 13.60
C ALA A 88 25.85 -11.14 14.40
N ALA A 89 25.32 -12.30 14.01
CA ALA A 89 24.24 -13.02 14.68
C ALA A 89 24.79 -14.02 15.73
N PRO A 90 24.04 -14.34 16.80
CA PRO A 90 24.52 -15.19 17.89
C PRO A 90 24.60 -16.68 17.53
N THR A 91 25.56 -17.39 18.12
CA THR A 91 25.79 -18.83 17.96
C THR A 91 25.22 -19.65 19.12
N VAL A 92 24.70 -20.85 18.82
CA VAL A 92 24.25 -21.84 19.80
C VAL A 92 25.37 -22.88 20.02
N PRO A 93 25.68 -23.29 21.26
CA PRO A 93 26.74 -24.27 21.54
C PRO A 93 26.33 -25.71 21.14
N PRO A 94 27.25 -26.54 20.62
CA PRO A 94 26.97 -27.91 20.17
C PRO A 94 27.00 -28.95 21.31
N VAL A 95 26.31 -30.08 21.10
CA VAL A 95 26.29 -31.24 22.01
C VAL A 95 27.50 -32.16 21.73
N PRO A 96 28.23 -32.66 22.75
CA PRO A 96 29.32 -33.62 22.56
C PRO A 96 28.82 -35.02 22.18
N GLY A 97 29.48 -35.71 21.24
CA GLY A 97 29.26 -37.16 21.04
C GLY A 97 29.53 -37.77 19.65
N ALA A 98 29.76 -36.98 18.59
CA ALA A 98 29.97 -37.51 17.24
C ALA A 98 31.47 -37.55 16.84
N PRO A 99 31.95 -38.60 16.14
CA PRO A 99 33.34 -38.70 15.71
C PRO A 99 33.65 -37.71 14.57
N ALA A 100 34.79 -37.03 14.66
CA ALA A 100 35.20 -36.00 13.71
C ALA A 100 35.68 -36.59 12.38
N ALA A 101 34.78 -36.69 11.40
CA ALA A 101 35.19 -36.78 9.99
C ALA A 101 35.86 -35.45 9.59
N ALA A 102 37.06 -35.52 9.01
CA ALA A 102 37.80 -34.32 8.62
C ALA A 102 37.05 -33.55 7.53
N ALA A 103 36.67 -32.30 7.83
CA ALA A 103 36.05 -31.42 6.84
C ALA A 103 37.05 -31.12 5.70
N PRO A 104 36.62 -31.18 4.43
CA PRO A 104 37.47 -30.77 3.31
C PRO A 104 37.91 -29.31 3.48
N ALA A 105 39.19 -29.02 3.31
CA ALA A 105 39.69 -27.65 3.34
C ALA A 105 38.95 -26.79 2.30
N PRO A 106 38.57 -25.53 2.63
CA PRO A 106 37.84 -24.68 1.70
C PRO A 106 38.70 -24.39 0.47
N GLN A 107 38.30 -24.94 -0.69
CA GLN A 107 38.99 -24.67 -1.93
C GLN A 107 38.92 -23.17 -2.27
N PRO A 108 40.02 -22.55 -2.72
CA PRO A 108 39.99 -21.17 -3.20
C PRO A 108 39.01 -21.07 -4.37
N ALA A 109 38.21 -20.01 -4.38
CA ALA A 109 37.15 -19.83 -5.37
C ALA A 109 37.74 -19.77 -6.79
N THR A 110 37.61 -20.86 -7.54
CA THR A 110 38.03 -20.92 -8.94
C THR A 110 37.27 -19.88 -9.76
N PRO A 111 37.93 -19.18 -10.71
CA PRO A 111 37.22 -18.36 -11.68
C PRO A 111 36.16 -19.22 -12.37
N LYS A 112 34.91 -18.73 -12.45
CA LYS A 112 33.82 -19.46 -13.10
C LYS A 112 34.24 -19.73 -14.55
N ALA A 113 34.42 -21.00 -14.88
CA ALA A 113 34.73 -21.44 -16.23
C ALA A 113 33.70 -20.85 -17.23
N PRO A 114 34.12 -20.53 -18.47
CA PRO A 114 33.17 -20.17 -19.51
C PRO A 114 32.10 -21.26 -19.63
N VAL A 115 30.85 -20.87 -19.89
CA VAL A 115 29.69 -21.78 -19.90
C VAL A 115 29.88 -22.82 -21.01
N GLN A 116 30.37 -24.00 -20.64
CA GLN A 116 30.53 -25.12 -21.55
C GLN A 116 29.14 -25.64 -21.94
N ILE A 117 28.82 -25.51 -23.23
CA ILE A 117 27.57 -26.01 -23.80
C ILE A 117 27.63 -27.54 -23.77
N THR A 118 26.81 -28.17 -22.93
CA THR A 118 26.80 -29.63 -22.85
C THR A 118 26.09 -30.25 -24.05
N PRO A 119 26.40 -31.50 -24.44
CA PRO A 119 25.68 -32.19 -25.52
C PRO A 119 24.16 -32.24 -25.30
N GLN A 120 23.73 -32.29 -24.04
CA GLN A 120 22.32 -32.25 -23.64
C GLN A 120 21.67 -30.87 -23.89
N GLN A 121 22.41 -29.77 -23.72
CA GLN A 121 21.96 -28.43 -24.10
C GLN A 121 21.92 -28.25 -25.62
N LEU A 122 22.88 -28.81 -26.36
CA LEU A 122 22.87 -28.82 -27.82
C LEU A 122 21.64 -29.57 -28.37
N GLY A 123 21.29 -30.72 -27.76
CA GLY A 123 20.04 -31.43 -28.06
C GLY A 123 18.78 -30.62 -27.73
N ALA A 124 18.73 -29.95 -26.58
CA ALA A 124 17.61 -29.08 -26.21
C ALA A 124 17.41 -27.93 -27.21
N PHE A 125 18.49 -27.24 -27.58
CA PHE A 125 18.52 -26.23 -28.64
C PHE A 125 17.97 -26.79 -29.97
N GLY A 126 18.50 -27.94 -30.43
CA GLY A 126 18.10 -28.55 -31.71
C GLY A 126 16.62 -28.92 -31.76
N THR A 127 16.06 -29.47 -30.68
CA THR A 127 14.61 -29.79 -30.63
C THR A 127 13.73 -28.54 -30.63
N SER A 128 14.16 -27.44 -30.03
CA SER A 128 13.41 -26.17 -30.02
C SER A 128 13.37 -25.52 -31.40
N VAL A 129 14.50 -25.49 -32.11
CA VAL A 129 14.56 -25.05 -33.53
C VAL A 129 13.71 -25.97 -34.41
N GLY A 130 13.91 -27.29 -34.33
CA GLY A 130 13.23 -28.26 -35.18
C GLY A 130 11.71 -28.22 -35.05
N ILE A 131 11.18 -28.19 -33.82
CA ILE A 131 9.73 -28.12 -33.58
C ILE A 131 9.16 -26.74 -33.98
N GLY A 132 9.89 -25.65 -33.71
CA GLY A 132 9.49 -24.31 -34.16
C GLY A 132 9.35 -24.18 -35.67
N ILE A 133 10.40 -24.57 -36.41
CA ILE A 133 10.42 -24.53 -37.87
C ILE A 133 9.37 -25.47 -38.47
N ALA A 134 9.21 -26.70 -37.95
CA ALA A 134 8.18 -27.63 -38.42
C ALA A 134 6.76 -27.07 -38.20
N ALA A 135 6.46 -26.52 -37.03
CA ALA A 135 5.16 -25.90 -36.74
C ALA A 135 4.89 -24.69 -37.65
N THR A 136 5.90 -23.88 -37.93
CA THR A 136 5.82 -22.75 -38.87
C THR A 136 5.50 -23.23 -40.29
N LEU A 137 6.26 -24.19 -40.81
CA LEU A 137 6.08 -24.73 -42.16
C LEU A 137 4.71 -25.39 -42.36
N VAL A 138 4.23 -26.16 -41.38
CA VAL A 138 2.88 -26.75 -41.41
C VAL A 138 1.80 -25.67 -41.46
N MET A 139 1.93 -24.59 -40.69
CA MET A 139 0.97 -23.48 -40.73
C MET A 139 1.10 -22.61 -42.00
N SER A 140 2.30 -22.45 -42.55
CA SER A 140 2.50 -21.79 -43.86
C SER A 140 1.86 -22.59 -44.98
N LEU A 141 2.04 -23.91 -44.99
CA LEU A 141 1.43 -24.82 -45.96
C LEU A 141 -0.10 -24.82 -45.82
N LEU A 142 -0.64 -24.86 -44.60
CA LEU A 142 -2.09 -24.75 -44.36
C LEU A 142 -2.65 -23.41 -44.87
N GLY A 143 -2.00 -22.29 -44.55
CA GLY A 143 -2.41 -20.96 -45.00
C GLY A 143 -2.37 -20.82 -46.53
N MET A 144 -1.29 -21.30 -47.16
CA MET A 144 -1.12 -21.30 -48.61
C MET A 144 -2.15 -22.17 -49.33
N LEU A 145 -2.49 -23.35 -48.80
CA LEU A 145 -3.50 -24.24 -49.40
C LEU A 145 -4.91 -23.64 -49.31
N ILE A 146 -5.28 -23.02 -48.19
CA ILE A 146 -6.56 -22.30 -48.06
C ILE A 146 -6.60 -21.09 -49.01
N ALA A 147 -5.48 -20.39 -49.17
CA ALA A 147 -5.36 -19.20 -50.00
C ALA A 147 -5.06 -19.45 -51.49
N TRP A 148 -4.97 -20.70 -51.94
CA TRP A 148 -4.29 -21.07 -53.20
C TRP A 148 -4.72 -20.22 -54.41
N GLY A 149 -6.03 -20.20 -54.72
CA GLY A 149 -6.60 -19.42 -55.81
C GLY A 149 -6.57 -17.91 -55.56
N SER A 150 -7.03 -17.46 -54.38
CA SER A 150 -7.05 -16.03 -54.02
C SER A 150 -5.65 -15.40 -53.95
N THR A 151 -4.57 -16.19 -53.86
CA THR A 151 -3.19 -15.70 -53.95
C THR A 151 -2.88 -15.16 -55.34
N GLN A 152 -3.40 -15.76 -56.42
CA GLN A 152 -3.20 -15.21 -57.78
C GLN A 152 -4.00 -13.90 -57.96
N SER A 153 -5.24 -13.84 -57.48
CA SER A 153 -6.07 -12.62 -57.50
C SER A 153 -5.44 -11.47 -56.71
N ALA A 154 -4.82 -11.77 -55.55
CA ALA A 154 -4.11 -10.79 -54.74
C ALA A 154 -2.85 -10.24 -55.41
N ILE A 155 -2.27 -11.03 -56.33
CA ILE A 155 -1.08 -10.67 -57.11
C ILE A 155 -1.46 -9.80 -58.31
N SER A 156 -2.46 -10.18 -59.11
CA SER A 156 -2.90 -9.37 -60.26
C SER A 156 -3.47 -8.00 -59.84
N THR A 157 -4.02 -7.90 -58.62
CA THR A 157 -4.41 -6.62 -58.00
C THR A 157 -3.25 -5.61 -57.86
N ILE A 158 -1.99 -6.07 -57.93
CA ILE A 158 -0.78 -5.21 -57.84
C ILE A 158 -0.40 -4.62 -59.22
N GLY A 159 -1.08 -5.02 -60.32
CA GLY A 159 -0.84 -4.51 -61.67
C GLY A 159 0.35 -5.16 -62.38
N ILE A 160 0.73 -6.37 -61.95
CA ILE A 160 1.62 -7.26 -62.71
C ILE A 160 0.70 -8.18 -63.51
N ASP A 161 0.87 -8.22 -64.83
CA ASP A 161 -0.08 -8.92 -65.70
C ASP A 161 -0.04 -10.44 -65.48
N SER A 162 -1.21 -11.08 -65.53
CA SER A 162 -1.39 -12.41 -64.91
C SER A 162 -0.66 -13.55 -65.60
N ASP A 163 -0.33 -13.36 -66.87
CA ASP A 163 0.03 -14.44 -67.79
C ASP A 163 1.55 -14.70 -67.82
N GLU A 164 2.35 -13.78 -67.28
CA GLU A 164 3.82 -13.92 -67.16
C GLU A 164 4.28 -14.44 -65.79
N MET A 165 3.50 -14.20 -64.71
CA MET A 165 3.86 -14.64 -63.35
C MET A 165 2.93 -15.74 -62.80
N GLU A 166 3.15 -16.98 -63.26
CA GLU A 166 2.63 -18.16 -62.58
C GLU A 166 3.56 -18.57 -61.41
N LEU A 167 3.10 -18.36 -60.17
CA LEU A 167 3.85 -18.81 -58.99
C LEU A 167 3.61 -20.30 -58.68
N ASP A 168 4.63 -21.13 -58.79
CA ASP A 168 4.61 -22.51 -58.26
C ASP A 168 4.31 -22.59 -56.75
N PHE A 169 3.96 -23.81 -56.32
CA PHE A 169 3.82 -24.23 -54.92
C PHE A 169 4.92 -23.68 -53.99
N PHE A 170 6.19 -23.83 -54.37
CA PHE A 170 7.31 -23.41 -53.51
C PHE A 170 7.39 -21.88 -53.38
N HIS A 171 7.15 -21.13 -54.45
CA HIS A 171 7.13 -19.67 -54.43
C HIS A 171 6.01 -19.14 -53.53
N ARG A 172 4.80 -19.71 -53.63
CA ARG A 172 3.68 -19.39 -52.74
C ARG A 172 4.02 -19.73 -51.28
N LEU A 173 4.62 -20.89 -51.02
CA LEU A 173 5.05 -21.30 -49.67
C LEU A 173 6.08 -20.34 -49.06
N GLY A 174 7.05 -19.86 -49.86
CA GLY A 174 8.04 -18.87 -49.43
C GLY A 174 7.42 -17.52 -49.03
N ILE A 175 6.43 -17.05 -49.79
CA ILE A 175 5.67 -15.81 -49.48
C ILE A 175 4.85 -15.98 -48.19
N PHE A 176 4.19 -17.12 -48.01
CA PHE A 176 3.42 -17.42 -46.79
C PHE A 176 4.32 -17.61 -45.56
N LEU A 177 5.49 -18.22 -45.71
CA LEU A 177 6.50 -18.33 -44.65
C LEU A 177 6.99 -16.95 -44.22
N ALA A 178 7.44 -16.12 -45.16
CA ALA A 178 8.01 -14.81 -44.86
C ALA A 178 7.00 -13.84 -44.25
N ASN A 179 5.82 -13.67 -44.85
CA ASN A 179 4.81 -12.77 -44.29
C ASN A 179 4.17 -13.32 -43.01
N GLY A 180 4.03 -14.64 -42.89
CA GLY A 180 3.41 -15.28 -41.74
C GLY A 180 4.18 -15.07 -40.43
N VAL A 181 5.51 -14.99 -40.47
CA VAL A 181 6.35 -14.65 -39.31
C VAL A 181 6.46 -13.14 -39.03
N ALA A 182 5.58 -12.31 -39.61
CA ALA A 182 5.73 -10.85 -39.68
C ALA A 182 7.03 -10.39 -40.35
N GLY A 183 7.59 -11.20 -41.25
CA GLY A 183 8.71 -10.81 -42.10
C GLY A 183 8.29 -9.85 -43.21
N ALA A 184 8.99 -9.90 -44.33
CA ALA A 184 8.61 -9.15 -45.52
C ALA A 184 8.99 -9.89 -46.81
N THR A 185 8.16 -9.71 -47.82
CA THR A 185 8.47 -10.05 -49.22
C THR A 185 8.96 -8.80 -49.94
N ALA A 186 10.19 -8.84 -50.44
CA ALA A 186 10.70 -7.85 -51.39
C ALA A 186 10.27 -8.23 -52.82
N ILE A 187 10.02 -7.21 -53.64
CA ILE A 187 9.72 -7.30 -55.07
C ILE A 187 10.69 -6.36 -55.77
N THR A 188 11.51 -6.87 -56.68
CA THR A 188 12.48 -6.05 -57.43
C THR A 188 12.32 -6.29 -58.92
N VAL A 189 12.20 -5.19 -59.67
CA VAL A 189 11.98 -5.17 -61.13
C VAL A 189 13.11 -4.36 -61.76
N GLY A 190 13.66 -4.85 -62.87
CA GLY A 190 14.72 -4.18 -63.60
C GLY A 190 14.75 -4.52 -65.08
N ASP A 191 15.55 -3.75 -65.80
CA ASP A 191 16.01 -4.01 -67.15
C ASP A 191 17.32 -4.83 -67.08
N ALA A 192 17.84 -5.31 -68.21
CA ALA A 192 19.08 -6.09 -68.28
C ALA A 192 20.28 -5.41 -67.58
N ASP A 193 20.39 -4.08 -67.71
CA ASP A 193 21.49 -3.29 -67.14
C ASP A 193 21.19 -2.64 -65.77
N SER A 194 19.92 -2.55 -65.31
CA SER A 194 19.61 -1.75 -64.12
C SER A 194 18.32 -2.11 -63.37
N THR A 195 18.29 -1.86 -62.06
CA THR A 195 17.06 -1.98 -61.24
C THR A 195 16.19 -0.74 -61.44
N LEU A 196 14.98 -0.93 -61.98
CA LEU A 196 14.01 0.12 -62.26
C LEU A 196 13.15 0.44 -61.03
N ALA A 197 12.77 -0.58 -60.27
CA ALA A 197 11.93 -0.43 -59.08
C ALA A 197 12.24 -1.48 -58.01
N THR A 198 12.08 -1.09 -56.74
CA THR A 198 12.01 -2.01 -55.61
C THR A 198 10.79 -1.68 -54.77
N GLY A 199 10.09 -2.72 -54.35
CA GLY A 199 8.98 -2.66 -53.41
C GLY A 199 9.15 -3.68 -52.30
N GLN A 200 8.40 -3.52 -51.22
CA GLN A 200 8.35 -4.46 -50.12
C GLN A 200 6.95 -4.49 -49.52
N ILE A 201 6.40 -5.69 -49.32
CA ILE A 201 5.15 -5.91 -48.60
C ILE A 201 5.48 -6.63 -47.30
N SER A 202 4.89 -6.16 -46.20
CA SER A 202 5.18 -6.66 -44.86
C SER A 202 3.91 -6.68 -44.02
N LEU A 203 3.47 -7.87 -43.62
CA LEU A 203 2.23 -8.05 -42.87
C LEU A 203 2.43 -7.98 -41.34
N PRO A 204 1.35 -7.81 -40.56
CA PRO A 204 1.32 -8.08 -39.13
C PRO A 204 1.58 -9.55 -38.78
N LEU A 205 1.79 -9.82 -37.50
CA LEU A 205 2.01 -11.17 -36.96
C LEU A 205 0.77 -12.06 -37.12
N SER A 206 0.97 -13.25 -37.68
CA SER A 206 -0.10 -14.20 -37.97
C SER A 206 0.05 -15.53 -37.22
N TRP A 207 -0.90 -16.46 -37.38
CA TRP A 207 -0.83 -17.79 -36.77
C TRP A 207 0.43 -18.58 -37.13
N ILE A 208 1.07 -18.26 -38.27
CA ILE A 208 2.34 -18.85 -38.70
C ILE A 208 3.47 -18.42 -37.75
N GLY A 209 3.59 -17.12 -37.45
CA GLY A 209 4.55 -16.60 -36.48
C GLY A 209 4.23 -17.00 -35.03
N TYR A 210 2.95 -17.13 -34.66
CA TYR A 210 2.57 -17.73 -33.38
C TYR A 210 2.97 -19.21 -33.30
N ALA A 211 2.89 -19.98 -34.40
CA ALA A 211 3.33 -21.37 -34.43
C ALA A 211 4.86 -21.51 -34.28
N LEU A 212 5.66 -20.58 -34.83
CA LEU A 212 7.10 -20.50 -34.56
C LEU A 212 7.38 -20.31 -33.06
N LEU A 213 6.72 -19.30 -32.45
CA LEU A 213 6.87 -18.96 -31.04
C LEU A 213 6.44 -20.13 -30.12
N ILE A 214 5.28 -20.71 -30.36
CA ILE A 214 4.72 -21.81 -29.56
C ILE A 214 5.53 -23.10 -29.76
N GLY A 215 5.99 -23.40 -30.98
CA GLY A 215 6.82 -24.57 -31.28
C GLY A 215 8.20 -24.48 -30.60
N CYS A 216 8.86 -23.32 -30.66
CA CYS A 216 10.10 -23.09 -29.92
C CYS A 216 9.88 -23.18 -28.40
N ALA A 217 8.79 -22.64 -27.87
CA ALA A 217 8.43 -22.76 -26.45
C ALA A 217 8.20 -24.21 -26.02
N PHE A 218 7.46 -24.99 -26.82
CA PHE A 218 7.20 -26.40 -26.57
C PHE A 218 8.49 -27.23 -26.55
N GLY A 219 9.35 -27.08 -27.56
CA GLY A 219 10.63 -27.82 -27.64
C GLY A 219 11.60 -27.45 -26.50
N ALA A 220 11.73 -26.15 -26.20
CA ALA A 220 12.55 -25.69 -25.08
C ALA A 220 12.02 -26.24 -23.74
N PHE A 221 10.71 -26.13 -23.47
CA PHE A 221 10.07 -26.66 -22.26
C PHE A 221 10.28 -28.18 -22.11
N MET A 222 10.02 -28.94 -23.18
CA MET A 222 10.09 -30.41 -23.23
C MET A 222 11.45 -30.95 -22.77
N MET A 223 12.53 -30.26 -23.10
CA MET A 223 13.90 -30.69 -22.78
C MET A 223 14.43 -30.03 -21.50
N ALA A 224 14.15 -28.74 -21.26
CA ALA A 224 14.61 -28.04 -20.06
C ALA A 224 14.10 -28.68 -18.77
N ARG A 225 12.83 -29.12 -18.73
CA ARG A 225 12.24 -29.83 -17.58
C ARG A 225 12.93 -31.17 -17.28
N LYS A 226 13.38 -31.88 -18.33
CA LYS A 226 14.09 -33.18 -18.21
C LYS A 226 15.55 -33.01 -17.79
N ALA A 227 16.19 -31.91 -18.21
CA ALA A 227 17.60 -31.63 -17.97
C ALA A 227 17.86 -30.75 -16.72
N ALA A 228 16.81 -30.40 -15.96
CA ALA A 228 16.88 -29.55 -14.76
C ALA A 228 17.61 -28.20 -14.97
N VAL A 229 17.56 -27.65 -16.20
CA VAL A 229 18.25 -26.41 -16.57
C VAL A 229 17.52 -25.22 -15.93
N ARG A 230 18.07 -24.70 -14.83
CA ARG A 230 17.52 -23.52 -14.14
C ARG A 230 17.49 -22.29 -15.06
N PHE A 231 16.44 -21.48 -14.96
CA PHE A 231 16.28 -20.23 -15.70
C PHE A 231 17.23 -19.14 -15.19
N ARG A 232 18.49 -19.24 -15.63
CA ARG A 232 19.56 -18.24 -15.45
C ARG A 232 20.11 -17.87 -16.83
N TRP A 233 21.29 -17.24 -16.88
CA TRP A 233 21.99 -16.90 -18.14
C TRP A 233 22.03 -18.03 -19.18
N VAL A 234 22.15 -19.30 -18.77
CA VAL A 234 22.09 -20.46 -19.66
C VAL A 234 20.81 -20.47 -20.50
N GLY A 235 19.63 -20.32 -19.88
CA GLY A 235 18.35 -20.29 -20.60
C GLY A 235 18.23 -19.10 -21.56
N VAL A 236 18.78 -17.95 -21.18
CA VAL A 236 18.80 -16.74 -22.03
C VAL A 236 19.70 -16.94 -23.26
N VAL A 237 20.94 -17.41 -23.06
CA VAL A 237 21.88 -17.69 -24.16
C VAL A 237 21.38 -18.80 -25.08
N SER A 238 20.84 -19.89 -24.52
CA SER A 238 20.23 -20.95 -25.33
C SER A 238 19.02 -20.47 -26.12
N SER A 239 18.20 -19.55 -25.58
CA SER A 239 17.07 -18.96 -26.31
C SER A 239 17.53 -18.05 -27.45
N PHE A 240 18.57 -17.25 -27.23
CA PHE A 240 19.17 -16.42 -28.28
C PHE A 240 19.75 -17.28 -29.41
N ALA A 241 20.40 -18.41 -29.08
CA ALA A 241 20.88 -19.37 -30.07
C ALA A 241 19.75 -19.99 -30.89
N VAL A 242 18.65 -20.43 -30.25
CA VAL A 242 17.43 -20.89 -30.95
C VAL A 242 16.91 -19.78 -31.88
N GLY A 243 16.88 -18.53 -31.41
CA GLY A 243 16.58 -17.35 -32.22
C GLY A 243 17.42 -17.27 -33.49
N VAL A 244 18.75 -17.23 -33.36
CA VAL A 244 19.66 -17.03 -34.50
C VAL A 244 19.49 -18.14 -35.53
N VAL A 245 19.45 -19.41 -35.11
CA VAL A 245 19.39 -20.52 -36.06
C VAL A 245 18.00 -20.68 -36.67
N SER A 246 16.91 -20.48 -35.92
CA SER A 246 15.57 -20.41 -36.52
C SER A 246 15.46 -19.24 -37.51
N GLY A 247 16.04 -18.08 -37.19
CA GLY A 247 16.10 -16.92 -38.09
C GLY A 247 16.85 -17.22 -39.38
N LEU A 248 18.04 -17.84 -39.29
CA LEU A 248 18.84 -18.25 -40.46
C LEU A 248 18.13 -19.33 -41.29
N VAL A 249 17.45 -20.29 -40.66
CA VAL A 249 16.70 -21.35 -41.36
C VAL A 249 15.49 -20.77 -42.10
N VAL A 250 14.70 -19.88 -41.49
CA VAL A 250 13.58 -19.22 -42.18
C VAL A 250 14.09 -18.33 -43.32
N LEU A 251 15.20 -17.59 -43.13
CA LEU A 251 15.82 -16.78 -44.17
C LEU A 251 16.30 -17.63 -45.36
N LEU A 252 16.98 -18.76 -45.08
CA LEU A 252 17.48 -19.68 -46.10
C LEU A 252 16.34 -20.35 -46.88
N LEU A 253 15.28 -20.81 -46.19
CA LEU A 253 14.08 -21.34 -46.84
C LEU A 253 13.41 -20.30 -47.74
N ALA A 254 13.26 -19.06 -47.27
CA ALA A 254 12.70 -17.95 -48.05
C ALA A 254 13.61 -17.47 -49.21
N ALA A 255 14.91 -17.78 -49.16
CA ALA A 255 15.88 -17.51 -50.23
C ALA A 255 15.88 -18.62 -51.30
N ILE A 256 15.69 -19.88 -50.90
CA ILE A 256 15.51 -21.03 -51.80
C ILE A 256 14.15 -20.91 -52.52
N MET A 257 13.10 -20.54 -51.80
CA MET A 257 11.72 -20.37 -52.30
C MET A 257 11.47 -19.01 -52.99
N ARG A 258 12.53 -18.33 -53.47
CA ARG A 258 12.39 -17.07 -54.21
C ARG A 258 11.96 -17.33 -55.66
N TYR A 259 11.04 -16.51 -56.18
CA TYR A 259 10.74 -16.48 -57.61
C TYR A 259 11.72 -15.51 -58.29
N ASN A 260 12.28 -15.93 -59.43
CA ASN A 260 13.04 -15.05 -60.32
C ASN A 260 12.61 -15.36 -61.75
N TYR A 261 12.16 -14.34 -62.46
CA TYR A 261 11.94 -14.33 -63.90
C TYR A 261 13.01 -13.43 -64.53
N ALA A 262 13.52 -13.82 -65.69
CA ALA A 262 14.47 -13.05 -66.48
C ALA A 262 14.24 -13.35 -67.96
N ALA A 263 14.15 -12.29 -68.76
CA ALA A 263 14.04 -12.28 -70.20
C ALA A 263 15.07 -11.31 -70.78
N ASP A 264 15.20 -11.24 -72.11
CA ASP A 264 16.17 -10.36 -72.76
C ASP A 264 15.88 -8.86 -72.49
N ASP A 265 14.61 -8.50 -72.30
CA ASP A 265 14.14 -7.14 -72.00
C ASP A 265 14.01 -6.83 -70.49
N GLY A 266 14.53 -7.69 -69.58
CA GLY A 266 14.59 -7.38 -68.15
C GLY A 266 14.39 -8.55 -67.18
N PHE A 267 14.34 -8.21 -65.88
CA PHE A 267 14.20 -9.18 -64.78
C PHE A 267 13.15 -8.76 -63.74
N PHE A 268 12.54 -9.77 -63.13
CA PHE A 268 11.55 -9.61 -62.07
C PHE A 268 11.80 -10.64 -60.97
N THR A 269 11.83 -10.22 -59.71
CA THR A 269 12.12 -11.11 -58.57
C THR A 269 11.18 -10.86 -57.39
N VAL A 270 10.76 -11.95 -56.74
CA VAL A 270 9.95 -11.92 -55.51
C VAL A 270 10.60 -12.84 -54.49
N SER A 271 11.04 -12.28 -53.38
CA SER A 271 11.72 -13.06 -52.33
C SER A 271 11.26 -12.67 -50.93
N GLY A 272 11.03 -13.69 -50.10
CA GLY A 272 10.84 -13.54 -48.67
C GLY A 272 12.14 -13.33 -47.88
N ALA A 273 13.31 -13.40 -48.53
CA ALA A 273 14.63 -13.39 -47.90
C ALA A 273 15.10 -11.99 -47.46
N THR A 274 14.28 -11.29 -46.68
CA THR A 274 14.56 -9.94 -46.20
C THR A 274 15.14 -9.95 -44.77
N PHE A 275 15.83 -8.87 -44.41
CA PHE A 275 16.27 -8.65 -43.03
C PHE A 275 15.10 -8.65 -42.03
N ARG A 276 13.90 -8.17 -42.40
CA ARG A 276 12.70 -8.25 -41.54
C ARG A 276 12.29 -9.70 -41.29
N THR A 277 12.33 -10.57 -42.30
CA THR A 277 12.04 -12.00 -42.16
C THR A 277 13.02 -12.69 -41.20
N PHE A 278 14.33 -12.46 -41.36
CA PHE A 278 15.34 -12.95 -40.40
C PHE A 278 15.07 -12.42 -38.98
N ALA A 279 14.92 -11.10 -38.82
CA ALA A 279 14.80 -10.46 -37.52
C ALA A 279 13.54 -10.88 -36.76
N MET A 280 12.40 -11.02 -37.44
CA MET A 280 11.15 -11.43 -36.79
C MET A 280 11.12 -12.92 -36.48
N ALA A 281 11.65 -13.78 -37.36
CA ALA A 281 11.85 -15.20 -37.02
C ALA A 281 12.80 -15.36 -35.82
N PHE A 282 13.89 -14.59 -35.76
CA PHE A 282 14.80 -14.52 -34.62
C PHE A 282 14.08 -14.09 -33.33
N LEU A 283 13.30 -13.00 -33.37
CA LEU A 283 12.59 -12.48 -32.19
C LEU A 283 11.53 -13.45 -31.67
N LEU A 284 10.71 -14.02 -32.56
CA LEU A 284 9.64 -14.96 -32.22
C LEU A 284 10.19 -16.27 -31.66
N ALA A 285 11.23 -16.83 -32.27
CA ALA A 285 11.89 -18.05 -31.79
C ALA A 285 12.62 -17.82 -30.45
N THR A 286 13.28 -16.67 -30.27
CA THR A 286 13.90 -16.28 -28.99
C THR A 286 12.86 -16.14 -27.89
N ALA A 287 11.77 -15.39 -28.15
CA ALA A 287 10.69 -15.19 -27.19
C ALA A 287 10.00 -16.52 -26.83
N GLY A 288 9.75 -17.38 -27.82
CA GLY A 288 9.22 -18.72 -27.63
C GLY A 288 10.13 -19.56 -26.73
N ALA A 289 11.40 -19.69 -27.07
CA ALA A 289 12.37 -20.43 -26.26
C ALA A 289 12.48 -19.87 -24.82
N LEU A 290 12.53 -18.55 -24.64
CA LEU A 290 12.54 -17.92 -23.32
C LEU A 290 11.33 -18.32 -22.46
N ILE A 291 10.12 -18.29 -23.05
CA ILE A 291 8.89 -18.75 -22.39
C ILE A 291 8.99 -20.24 -22.03
N GLY A 292 9.50 -21.07 -22.94
CA GLY A 292 9.69 -22.51 -22.70
C GLY A 292 10.65 -22.83 -21.54
N TYR A 293 11.83 -22.18 -21.50
CA TYR A 293 12.78 -22.33 -20.37
C TYR A 293 12.21 -21.76 -19.05
N PHE A 294 11.49 -20.64 -19.10
CA PHE A 294 10.87 -20.02 -17.91
C PHE A 294 9.75 -20.89 -17.32
N LEU A 295 8.91 -21.49 -18.16
CA LEU A 295 7.88 -22.45 -17.70
C LEU A 295 8.51 -23.76 -17.21
N ALA A 296 9.64 -24.20 -17.79
CA ALA A 296 10.34 -25.39 -17.29
C ALA A 296 10.99 -25.19 -15.91
N ASP A 297 11.34 -23.96 -15.55
CA ASP A 297 11.87 -23.61 -14.22
C ASP A 297 10.74 -23.41 -13.19
N THR A 298 9.64 -22.75 -13.59
CA THR A 298 8.54 -22.39 -12.67
C THR A 298 7.43 -23.44 -12.54
N THR A 299 7.25 -24.31 -13.54
CA THR A 299 6.22 -25.36 -13.60
C THR A 299 6.76 -26.68 -14.18
N ALA A 300 7.97 -27.08 -13.75
CA ALA A 300 8.66 -28.32 -14.17
C ALA A 300 7.81 -29.61 -14.11
N ASP A 301 6.95 -29.73 -13.10
CA ASP A 301 6.07 -30.89 -12.84
C ASP A 301 5.09 -31.19 -13.99
N GLU A 302 4.84 -30.22 -14.87
CA GLU A 302 3.72 -30.23 -15.82
C GLU A 302 3.99 -31.06 -17.08
N SER A 303 2.95 -31.71 -17.60
CA SER A 303 3.08 -32.72 -18.66
C SER A 303 3.49 -32.13 -20.03
N ASN A 304 3.12 -30.88 -20.30
CA ASN A 304 3.39 -30.16 -21.54
C ASN A 304 3.37 -28.63 -21.32
N VAL A 305 3.82 -27.85 -22.31
CA VAL A 305 3.95 -26.38 -22.18
C VAL A 305 2.62 -25.65 -21.95
N PHE A 306 1.50 -26.20 -22.40
CA PHE A 306 0.18 -25.58 -22.25
C PHE A 306 -0.36 -25.77 -20.83
N THR A 307 -0.22 -26.95 -20.23
CA THR A 307 -0.56 -27.12 -18.81
C THR A 307 0.43 -26.40 -17.91
N ALA A 308 1.72 -26.33 -18.29
CA ALA A 308 2.72 -25.49 -17.63
C ALA A 308 2.33 -24.00 -17.63
N ALA A 309 1.92 -23.45 -18.77
CA ALA A 309 1.46 -22.08 -18.90
C ALA A 309 0.14 -21.83 -18.15
N TRP A 310 -0.80 -22.76 -18.20
CA TRP A 310 -2.08 -22.69 -17.48
C TRP A 310 -1.88 -22.72 -15.96
N THR A 311 -1.06 -23.63 -15.46
CA THR A 311 -0.73 -23.75 -14.03
C THR A 311 0.09 -22.57 -13.56
N TRP A 312 1.02 -22.05 -14.36
CA TRP A 312 1.73 -20.78 -14.05
C TRP A 312 0.75 -19.61 -13.97
N ALA A 313 -0.14 -19.46 -14.96
CA ALA A 313 -1.16 -18.43 -14.99
C ALA A 313 -2.06 -18.47 -13.75
N HIS A 314 -2.42 -19.65 -13.26
CA HIS A 314 -3.23 -19.85 -12.05
C HIS A 314 -2.45 -19.86 -10.73
N ARG A 315 -1.12 -19.66 -10.77
CA ARG A 315 -0.26 -19.44 -9.59
C ARG A 315 0.18 -17.98 -9.40
N VAL A 316 0.23 -17.17 -10.47
CA VAL A 316 0.64 -15.76 -10.35
C VAL A 316 -0.39 -14.92 -9.57
N ARG A 317 0.12 -13.94 -8.83
CA ARG A 317 -0.64 -13.05 -7.92
C ARG A 317 -0.53 -11.59 -8.33
N GLY A 318 -1.38 -10.73 -7.74
CA GLY A 318 -1.40 -9.29 -7.97
C GLY A 318 -1.51 -8.91 -9.45
N PHE A 319 -0.82 -7.83 -9.84
CA PHE A 319 -0.87 -7.24 -11.19
C PHE A 319 -0.59 -8.24 -12.32
N ARG A 320 0.25 -9.26 -12.07
CA ARG A 320 0.57 -10.31 -13.07
C ARG A 320 -0.66 -11.12 -13.45
N ARG A 321 -1.55 -11.42 -12.50
CA ARG A 321 -2.82 -12.11 -12.78
C ARG A 321 -3.81 -11.19 -13.50
N THR A 322 -3.80 -9.87 -13.23
CA THR A 322 -4.59 -8.90 -14.01
C THR A 322 -4.14 -8.85 -15.47
N ILE A 323 -2.84 -8.80 -15.74
CA ILE A 323 -2.29 -8.86 -17.12
C ILE A 323 -2.75 -10.13 -17.83
N VAL A 324 -2.60 -11.30 -17.19
CA VAL A 324 -2.98 -12.58 -17.81
C VAL A 324 -4.49 -12.71 -18.03
N GLU A 325 -5.34 -12.31 -17.08
CA GLU A 325 -6.80 -12.37 -17.24
C GLU A 325 -7.33 -11.33 -18.24
N SER A 326 -6.78 -10.11 -18.25
CA SER A 326 -7.14 -9.10 -19.28
C SER A 326 -6.70 -9.53 -20.68
N ALA A 327 -5.47 -10.02 -20.85
CA ALA A 327 -5.00 -10.55 -22.12
C ALA A 327 -5.88 -11.71 -22.62
N ALA A 328 -6.13 -12.73 -21.78
CA ALA A 328 -6.94 -13.88 -22.18
C ALA A 328 -8.38 -13.49 -22.55
N CYS A 329 -9.03 -12.65 -21.73
CA CYS A 329 -10.41 -12.22 -21.97
C CYS A 329 -10.53 -11.40 -23.27
N TYR A 330 -9.65 -10.43 -23.48
CA TYR A 330 -9.65 -9.61 -24.69
C TYR A 330 -9.27 -10.43 -25.95
N ILE A 331 -8.32 -11.36 -25.88
CA ILE A 331 -7.94 -12.21 -27.02
C ILE A 331 -9.10 -13.10 -27.47
N VAL A 332 -9.85 -13.71 -26.54
CA VAL A 332 -11.03 -14.54 -26.89
C VAL A 332 -12.10 -13.70 -27.59
N VAL A 333 -12.50 -12.57 -27.00
CA VAL A 333 -13.57 -11.73 -27.56
C VAL A 333 -13.16 -11.05 -28.87
N SER A 334 -11.91 -10.56 -28.96
CA SER A 334 -11.39 -9.96 -30.20
C SER A 334 -11.27 -10.96 -31.35
N THR A 335 -10.95 -12.23 -31.07
CA THR A 335 -10.90 -13.28 -32.10
C THR A 335 -12.30 -13.58 -32.65
N VAL A 336 -13.34 -13.60 -31.79
CA VAL A 336 -14.73 -13.77 -32.22
C VAL A 336 -15.21 -12.55 -33.04
N ILE A 337 -14.93 -11.33 -32.58
CA ILE A 337 -15.25 -10.10 -33.33
C ILE A 337 -14.56 -10.11 -34.70
N ALA A 338 -13.28 -10.50 -34.77
CA ALA A 338 -12.52 -10.57 -36.01
C ALA A 338 -13.01 -11.65 -36.98
N LEU A 339 -13.46 -12.81 -36.48
CA LEU A 339 -14.10 -13.84 -37.32
C LEU A 339 -15.39 -13.31 -37.94
N ILE A 340 -16.26 -12.69 -37.14
CA ILE A 340 -17.51 -12.08 -37.62
C ILE A 340 -17.21 -10.98 -38.66
N PHE A 341 -16.22 -10.12 -38.39
CA PHE A 341 -15.80 -9.07 -39.31
C PHE A 341 -15.29 -9.62 -40.65
N LEU A 342 -14.46 -10.67 -40.64
CA LEU A 342 -13.95 -11.29 -41.87
C LEU A 342 -15.06 -11.98 -42.68
N ILE A 343 -16.05 -12.59 -42.03
CA ILE A 343 -17.24 -13.15 -42.69
C ILE A 343 -18.06 -12.04 -43.36
N VAL A 344 -18.36 -10.96 -42.62
CA VAL A 344 -19.15 -9.81 -43.13
C VAL A 344 -18.41 -9.03 -44.22
N LEU A 345 -17.09 -8.96 -44.17
CA LEU A 345 -16.28 -8.35 -45.22
C LEU A 345 -16.33 -9.20 -46.50
N THR A 346 -16.10 -10.50 -46.36
CA THR A 346 -16.08 -11.44 -47.51
C THR A 346 -17.44 -11.55 -48.19
N SER A 347 -18.56 -11.51 -47.43
CA SER A 347 -19.91 -11.51 -48.00
C SER A 347 -20.28 -10.21 -48.73
N ARG A 348 -19.49 -9.13 -48.58
CA ARG A 348 -19.66 -7.86 -49.29
C ARG A 348 -18.74 -7.71 -50.50
N THR A 349 -17.58 -8.36 -50.51
CA THR A 349 -16.67 -8.39 -51.67
C THR A 349 -16.98 -9.54 -52.65
N GLY A 350 -17.88 -10.46 -52.27
CA GLY A 350 -18.13 -11.73 -52.97
C GLY A 350 -18.91 -11.67 -54.30
N SER A 351 -18.88 -10.56 -55.04
CA SER A 351 -19.48 -10.45 -56.38
C SER A 351 -18.47 -10.55 -57.52
N ASP A 352 -17.23 -10.09 -57.32
CA ASP A 352 -16.25 -9.91 -58.40
C ASP A 352 -15.12 -10.95 -58.29
N ALA A 353 -15.02 -11.84 -59.28
CA ALA A 353 -14.05 -12.94 -59.32
C ALA A 353 -12.58 -12.49 -59.33
N SER A 354 -12.31 -11.22 -59.64
CA SER A 354 -10.98 -10.60 -59.57
C SER A 354 -10.56 -10.22 -58.14
N THR A 355 -11.48 -10.06 -57.20
CA THR A 355 -11.16 -9.58 -55.84
C THR A 355 -10.69 -10.74 -54.96
N PRO A 356 -9.48 -10.69 -54.37
CA PRO A 356 -8.99 -11.73 -53.46
C PRO A 356 -9.89 -11.86 -52.22
N SER A 357 -10.43 -13.06 -51.98
CA SER A 357 -11.32 -13.27 -50.83
C SER A 357 -10.54 -13.21 -49.51
N VAL A 358 -10.88 -12.24 -48.65
CA VAL A 358 -10.14 -12.00 -47.40
C VAL A 358 -10.22 -13.19 -46.45
N TRP A 359 -11.32 -13.95 -46.50
CA TRP A 359 -11.49 -15.22 -45.80
C TRP A 359 -10.44 -16.28 -46.17
N ALA A 360 -9.99 -16.35 -47.43
CA ALA A 360 -8.96 -17.33 -47.82
C ALA A 360 -7.59 -17.05 -47.17
N PHE A 361 -7.36 -15.82 -46.72
CA PHE A 361 -6.18 -15.43 -45.95
C PHE A 361 -6.39 -15.52 -44.43
N LEU A 362 -7.40 -16.26 -43.93
CA LEU A 362 -7.74 -16.36 -42.49
C LEU A 362 -6.52 -16.58 -41.56
N PRO A 363 -5.58 -17.52 -41.82
CA PRO A 363 -4.42 -17.72 -40.94
C PRO A 363 -3.41 -16.58 -40.94
N LEU A 364 -3.46 -15.72 -41.96
CA LEU A 364 -2.63 -14.54 -42.16
C LEU A 364 -3.30 -13.29 -41.53
N ALA A 365 -4.60 -13.12 -41.73
CA ALA A 365 -5.35 -11.92 -41.38
C ALA A 365 -5.98 -11.93 -39.98
N LEU A 366 -6.45 -13.09 -39.47
CA LEU A 366 -7.29 -13.09 -38.26
C LEU A 366 -6.61 -12.49 -37.02
N PRO A 367 -5.34 -12.80 -36.67
CA PRO A 367 -4.71 -12.22 -35.49
C PRO A 367 -4.48 -10.71 -35.62
N ALA A 368 -4.21 -10.23 -36.84
CA ALA A 368 -4.10 -8.81 -37.14
C ALA A 368 -5.44 -8.08 -36.92
N VAL A 369 -6.53 -8.61 -37.48
CA VAL A 369 -7.88 -8.04 -37.33
C VAL A 369 -8.36 -8.14 -35.88
N SER A 370 -8.04 -9.23 -35.16
CA SER A 370 -8.27 -9.38 -33.72
C SER A 370 -7.60 -8.24 -32.94
N ALA A 371 -6.29 -8.07 -33.09
CA ALA A 371 -5.55 -7.05 -32.36
C ALA A 371 -5.95 -5.62 -32.77
N TYR A 372 -6.29 -5.37 -34.04
CA TYR A 372 -6.88 -4.10 -34.52
C TYR A 372 -8.27 -3.84 -33.91
N SER A 373 -9.11 -4.86 -33.75
CA SER A 373 -10.44 -4.70 -33.17
C SER A 373 -10.38 -4.30 -31.69
N VAL A 374 -9.35 -4.74 -30.95
CA VAL A 374 -9.09 -4.27 -29.58
C VAL A 374 -8.82 -2.77 -29.56
N VAL A 375 -7.98 -2.27 -30.48
CA VAL A 375 -7.65 -0.85 -30.59
C VAL A 375 -8.89 -0.03 -30.92
N LEU A 376 -9.60 -0.38 -31.99
CA LEU A 376 -10.80 0.33 -32.42
C LEU A 376 -11.90 0.29 -31.36
N GLY A 377 -12.17 -0.88 -30.78
CA GLY A 377 -13.22 -1.06 -29.77
C GLY A 377 -12.90 -0.45 -28.41
N SER A 378 -11.63 -0.18 -28.08
CA SER A 378 -11.22 0.37 -26.77
C SER A 378 -10.99 1.90 -26.80
N PHE A 379 -11.64 2.62 -27.73
CA PHE A 379 -11.45 4.06 -28.02
C PHE A 379 -10.07 4.46 -28.58
N GLY A 380 -9.30 3.52 -29.13
CA GLY A 380 -8.12 3.83 -29.93
C GLY A 380 -8.43 4.23 -31.37
N ALA A 381 -7.37 4.40 -32.15
CA ALA A 381 -7.44 4.59 -33.59
C ALA A 381 -6.39 3.75 -34.32
N LEU A 382 -6.66 3.42 -35.57
CA LEU A 382 -5.63 2.99 -36.52
C LEU A 382 -5.24 4.20 -37.39
N GLU A 383 -3.94 4.46 -37.49
CA GLU A 383 -3.36 5.45 -38.39
C GLU A 383 -3.01 4.77 -39.72
N MET A 384 -3.58 5.31 -40.80
CA MET A 384 -3.39 4.85 -42.18
C MET A 384 -2.63 5.92 -42.95
N GLY A 385 -1.31 5.73 -43.08
CA GLY A 385 -0.46 6.56 -43.94
C GLY A 385 -0.60 6.12 -45.39
N LEU A 386 -0.88 7.07 -46.29
CA LEU A 386 -0.85 6.91 -47.75
C LEU A 386 0.03 8.04 -48.31
N GLY A 387 1.28 7.72 -48.63
CA GLY A 387 2.29 8.72 -49.01
C GLY A 387 2.48 9.78 -47.92
N SER A 388 2.20 11.04 -48.24
CA SER A 388 2.31 12.18 -47.32
C SER A 388 1.07 12.45 -46.47
N GLN A 389 -0.03 11.72 -46.65
CA GLN A 389 -1.28 11.93 -45.91
C GLN A 389 -1.52 10.82 -44.87
N THR A 390 -2.07 11.20 -43.72
CA THR A 390 -2.48 10.25 -42.66
C THR A 390 -3.98 10.36 -42.40
N VAL A 391 -4.67 9.22 -42.50
CA VAL A 391 -6.10 9.08 -42.20
C VAL A 391 -6.25 8.26 -40.92
N SER A 392 -7.06 8.72 -39.97
CA SER A 392 -7.33 7.98 -38.73
C SER A 392 -8.70 7.30 -38.75
N LEU A 393 -8.72 5.98 -38.53
CA LEU A 393 -9.93 5.19 -38.35
C LEU A 393 -10.17 4.97 -36.86
N SER A 394 -11.34 5.37 -36.35
CA SER A 394 -11.77 5.18 -34.95
C SER A 394 -13.29 5.21 -34.84
N VAL A 395 -13.83 4.87 -33.65
CA VAL A 395 -15.25 5.01 -33.28
C VAL A 395 -15.78 6.43 -33.56
N PHE A 396 -14.92 7.45 -33.45
CA PHE A 396 -15.28 8.85 -33.62
C PHE A 396 -15.02 9.38 -35.03
N GLY A 397 -14.14 8.73 -35.81
CA GLY A 397 -13.61 9.20 -37.10
C GLY A 397 -14.15 8.49 -38.34
N SER A 398 -15.00 7.47 -38.20
CA SER A 398 -15.45 6.55 -39.27
C SER A 398 -15.99 7.21 -40.55
N GLY A 399 -16.56 8.42 -40.47
CA GLY A 399 -17.14 9.16 -41.60
C GLY A 399 -16.16 9.72 -42.63
N SER A 400 -14.93 9.23 -42.68
CA SER A 400 -13.88 9.54 -43.67
C SER A 400 -13.71 8.47 -44.76
N MET A 401 -14.22 7.25 -44.53
CA MET A 401 -14.08 6.09 -45.43
C MET A 401 -15.42 5.76 -46.11
N PRO A 402 -15.54 5.89 -47.45
CA PRO A 402 -16.78 5.54 -48.17
C PRO A 402 -17.24 4.08 -48.00
N VAL A 403 -16.30 3.18 -47.67
CA VAL A 403 -16.54 1.73 -47.51
C VAL A 403 -17.26 1.37 -46.19
N TYR A 404 -17.23 2.25 -45.18
CA TYR A 404 -17.59 1.90 -43.79
C TYR A 404 -18.74 2.74 -43.20
N ASN A 405 -19.96 2.53 -43.69
CA ASN A 405 -21.17 3.01 -43.01
C ASN A 405 -21.44 2.26 -41.68
N GLU A 406 -20.71 1.18 -41.41
CA GLU A 406 -20.92 0.22 -40.31
C GLU A 406 -20.45 0.70 -38.93
N SER A 407 -20.62 1.99 -38.63
CA SER A 407 -20.16 2.59 -37.36
C SER A 407 -20.77 1.91 -36.12
N TRP A 408 -21.95 1.29 -36.26
CA TRP A 408 -22.61 0.50 -35.21
C TRP A 408 -21.82 -0.75 -34.80
N MET A 409 -21.07 -1.39 -35.71
CA MET A 409 -20.23 -2.55 -35.38
C MET A 409 -19.08 -2.18 -34.42
N LEU A 410 -18.56 -0.96 -34.55
CA LEU A 410 -17.55 -0.42 -33.63
C LEU A 410 -18.14 -0.14 -32.24
N TRP A 411 -19.39 0.33 -32.17
CA TRP A 411 -20.10 0.52 -30.90
C TRP A 411 -20.44 -0.80 -30.19
N ILE A 412 -20.85 -1.84 -30.93
CA ILE A 412 -21.01 -3.19 -30.35
C ILE A 412 -19.66 -3.73 -29.85
N SER A 413 -18.59 -3.55 -30.63
CA SER A 413 -17.23 -3.94 -30.21
C SER A 413 -16.84 -3.24 -28.90
N PHE A 414 -17.11 -1.93 -28.78
CA PHE A 414 -16.90 -1.18 -27.54
C PHE A 414 -17.71 -1.74 -26.35
N VAL A 415 -19.00 -2.04 -26.53
CA VAL A 415 -19.82 -2.66 -25.46
C VAL A 415 -19.23 -4.00 -25.03
N LEU A 416 -18.76 -4.83 -25.96
CA LEU A 416 -18.12 -6.11 -25.65
C LEU A 416 -16.81 -5.92 -24.86
N TYR A 417 -15.94 -4.97 -25.23
CA TYR A 417 -14.72 -4.69 -24.45
C TYR A 417 -14.99 -4.03 -23.10
N LEU A 418 -16.04 -3.20 -22.98
CA LEU A 418 -16.50 -2.68 -21.70
C LEU A 418 -16.96 -3.81 -20.77
N LEU A 419 -17.71 -4.79 -21.29
CA LEU A 419 -18.10 -5.99 -20.55
C LEU A 419 -16.87 -6.84 -20.16
N CYS A 420 -15.85 -6.95 -21.02
CA CYS A 420 -14.58 -7.59 -20.68
C CYS A 420 -13.87 -6.87 -19.52
N ALA A 421 -13.75 -5.54 -19.59
CA ALA A 421 -13.14 -4.73 -18.54
C ALA A 421 -13.89 -4.89 -17.20
N CYS A 422 -15.22 -4.86 -17.22
CA CYS A 422 -16.06 -5.11 -16.04
C CYS A 422 -15.84 -6.53 -15.48
N TYR A 423 -15.84 -7.56 -16.33
CA TYR A 423 -15.57 -8.94 -15.89
C TYR A 423 -14.19 -9.08 -15.23
N VAL A 424 -13.14 -8.54 -15.84
CA VAL A 424 -11.78 -8.60 -15.29
C VAL A 424 -11.65 -7.75 -14.01
N ALA A 425 -12.38 -6.64 -13.88
CA ALA A 425 -12.45 -5.85 -12.66
C ALA A 425 -13.14 -6.62 -11.51
N LEU A 426 -14.24 -7.33 -11.78
CA LEU A 426 -14.91 -8.20 -10.80
C LEU A 426 -14.05 -9.39 -10.39
N ARG A 427 -13.31 -9.98 -11.34
CA ARG A 427 -12.27 -11.00 -11.07
C ARG A 427 -11.15 -10.45 -10.18
N ALA A 428 -10.66 -9.24 -10.47
CA ALA A 428 -9.66 -8.57 -9.63
C ALA A 428 -10.21 -8.31 -8.22
N ALA A 429 -11.48 -7.92 -8.09
CA ALA A 429 -12.14 -7.71 -6.81
C ALA A 429 -12.25 -8.98 -5.97
N ALA A 430 -12.70 -10.09 -6.57
CA ALA A 430 -12.75 -11.40 -5.91
C ALA A 430 -11.36 -11.88 -5.47
N ARG A 431 -10.33 -11.67 -6.30
CA ARG A 431 -8.92 -11.97 -5.95
C ARG A 431 -8.42 -11.12 -4.78
N ASN A 432 -8.72 -9.82 -4.76
CA ASN A 432 -8.28 -8.89 -3.71
C ASN A 432 -8.88 -9.23 -2.32
N ALA A 433 -10.05 -9.88 -2.27
CA ALA A 433 -10.64 -10.40 -1.04
C ALA A 433 -9.94 -11.66 -0.49
N TYR A 434 -9.19 -12.38 -1.32
CA TYR A 434 -8.41 -13.59 -0.93
C TYR A 434 -6.90 -13.34 -0.82
N ASP A 435 -6.37 -12.27 -1.44
CA ASP A 435 -4.96 -11.86 -1.37
C ASP A 435 -4.85 -10.36 -1.01
N PRO A 436 -5.10 -9.98 0.26
CA PRO A 436 -5.14 -8.58 0.68
C PRO A 436 -3.80 -7.85 0.49
N TYR A 437 -2.68 -8.56 0.44
CA TYR A 437 -1.35 -7.98 0.25
C TYR A 437 -1.26 -7.18 -1.05
N TYR A 438 -1.78 -7.72 -2.16
CA TYR A 438 -1.79 -7.02 -3.45
C TYR A 438 -2.98 -6.08 -3.65
N ALA A 439 -3.96 -6.09 -2.74
CA ALA A 439 -5.09 -5.18 -2.76
C ALA A 439 -4.69 -3.72 -2.44
N ASP A 440 -3.52 -3.48 -1.86
CA ASP A 440 -2.99 -2.14 -1.63
C ASP A 440 -2.91 -1.29 -2.91
N TRP A 441 -3.23 0.01 -2.79
CA TRP A 441 -3.11 0.98 -3.87
C TRP A 441 -1.67 1.15 -4.39
N LYS A 442 -0.65 0.82 -3.58
CA LYS A 442 0.78 0.88 -3.95
C LYS A 442 1.17 -0.04 -5.11
N TYR A 443 0.31 -1.00 -5.48
CA TYR A 443 0.51 -1.90 -6.62
C TYR A 443 -0.34 -1.56 -7.86
N SER A 444 -1.30 -0.64 -7.76
CA SER A 444 -2.30 -0.38 -8.82
C SER A 444 -1.71 0.16 -10.13
N TRP A 445 -0.51 0.73 -10.10
CA TRP A 445 0.22 1.27 -11.25
C TRP A 445 0.91 0.19 -12.11
N GLN A 446 1.12 -1.02 -11.59
CA GLN A 446 2.01 -2.01 -12.20
C GLN A 446 1.42 -2.63 -13.48
N ALA A 447 0.13 -2.97 -13.50
CA ALA A 447 -0.56 -3.43 -14.72
C ALA A 447 -0.72 -2.30 -15.77
N PRO A 448 -1.10 -1.06 -15.40
CA PRO A 448 -1.05 0.10 -16.29
C PRO A 448 0.30 0.32 -16.97
N VAL A 449 1.41 0.29 -16.22
CA VAL A 449 2.76 0.51 -16.79
C VAL A 449 3.17 -0.66 -17.70
N PHE A 450 2.81 -1.91 -17.37
CA PHE A 450 3.01 -3.03 -18.29
C PHE A 450 2.25 -2.82 -19.61
N TRP A 451 0.96 -2.48 -19.54
CA TRP A 451 0.16 -2.28 -20.75
C TRP A 451 0.58 -1.05 -21.55
N LEU A 452 1.04 0.02 -20.90
CA LEU A 452 1.67 1.16 -21.56
C LEU A 452 2.90 0.71 -22.36
N ALA A 453 3.84 0.00 -21.73
CA ALA A 453 5.06 -0.47 -22.39
C ALA A 453 4.77 -1.47 -23.52
N PHE A 454 3.83 -2.38 -23.32
CA PHE A 454 3.37 -3.32 -24.35
C PHE A 454 2.79 -2.57 -25.56
N TRP A 455 1.84 -1.66 -25.36
CA TRP A 455 1.20 -0.91 -26.44
C TRP A 455 2.06 0.23 -27.01
N LEU A 456 3.23 0.52 -26.42
CA LEU A 456 4.26 1.38 -27.02
C LEU A 456 5.11 0.63 -28.06
N ALA A 457 5.44 -0.65 -27.81
CA ALA A 457 6.35 -1.42 -28.65
C ALA A 457 5.64 -2.37 -29.64
N THR A 458 4.62 -3.11 -29.18
CA THR A 458 3.92 -4.15 -29.96
C THR A 458 3.32 -3.64 -31.27
N PRO A 459 2.70 -2.43 -31.36
CA PRO A 459 2.15 -1.91 -32.60
C PRO A 459 3.13 -1.89 -33.78
N TYR A 460 4.35 -1.41 -33.55
CA TYR A 460 5.34 -1.21 -34.61
C TYR A 460 6.11 -2.48 -34.98
N LEU A 461 6.31 -3.40 -34.02
CA LEU A 461 6.96 -4.68 -34.25
C LEU A 461 6.02 -5.68 -34.94
N PHE A 462 4.82 -5.87 -34.38
CA PHE A 462 3.96 -7.02 -34.69
C PHE A 462 2.60 -6.66 -35.29
N MET A 463 2.13 -5.41 -35.19
CA MET A 463 0.81 -5.03 -35.71
C MET A 463 0.84 -4.15 -36.96
N ALA A 464 2.00 -3.66 -37.38
CA ALA A 464 2.09 -2.78 -38.53
C ALA A 464 1.98 -3.56 -39.86
N PHE A 465 0.92 -3.31 -40.62
CA PHE A 465 0.92 -3.56 -42.06
C PHE A 465 1.72 -2.44 -42.74
N GLN A 466 2.60 -2.79 -43.66
CA GLN A 466 3.38 -1.84 -44.43
C GLN A 466 3.52 -2.34 -45.87
N SER A 467 3.30 -1.48 -46.85
CA SER A 467 3.73 -1.71 -48.23
C SER A 467 4.52 -0.51 -48.74
N SER A 468 5.47 -0.75 -49.64
CA SER A 468 6.13 0.28 -50.43
C SER A 468 6.32 -0.21 -51.85
N ALA A 469 6.05 0.64 -52.84
CA ALA A 469 6.31 0.41 -54.25
C ALA A 469 6.63 1.75 -54.91
N ALA A 470 7.80 1.84 -55.56
CA ALA A 470 8.35 3.09 -56.08
C ALA A 470 8.29 4.23 -55.03
N SER A 471 7.63 5.35 -55.36
CA SER A 471 7.48 6.51 -54.47
C SER A 471 6.29 6.43 -53.50
N VAL A 472 5.46 5.38 -53.56
CA VAL A 472 4.26 5.23 -52.72
C VAL A 472 4.53 4.25 -51.58
N SER A 473 4.42 4.74 -50.35
CA SER A 473 4.35 3.90 -49.15
C SER A 473 2.95 3.94 -48.55
N THR A 474 2.49 2.80 -48.05
CA THR A 474 1.30 2.70 -47.21
C THR A 474 1.63 2.04 -45.88
N ARG A 475 1.00 2.48 -44.80
CA ARG A 475 1.21 1.94 -43.45
C ARG A 475 -0.09 1.95 -42.69
N ILE A 476 -0.48 0.82 -42.10
CA ILE A 476 -1.59 0.73 -41.14
C ILE A 476 -1.02 0.27 -39.81
N VAL A 477 -1.21 1.06 -38.76
CA VAL A 477 -0.68 0.79 -37.43
C VAL A 477 -1.60 1.41 -36.36
N PRO A 478 -1.71 0.82 -35.15
CA PRO A 478 -2.31 1.50 -34.01
C PRO A 478 -1.66 2.86 -33.74
N ALA A 479 -2.48 3.87 -33.47
CA ALA A 479 -2.04 5.22 -33.14
C ALA A 479 -1.20 5.24 -31.85
N LEU A 480 -0.10 6.00 -31.84
CA LEU A 480 0.88 5.99 -30.73
C LEU A 480 0.25 6.27 -29.36
N TRP A 481 -0.72 7.18 -29.31
CA TRP A 481 -1.42 7.58 -28.08
C TRP A 481 -2.30 6.47 -27.47
N PHE A 482 -2.58 5.38 -28.19
CA PHE A 482 -3.36 4.26 -27.66
C PHE A 482 -2.67 3.58 -26.46
N CYS A 483 -1.34 3.68 -26.32
CA CYS A 483 -0.64 3.16 -25.15
C CYS A 483 -1.12 3.80 -23.83
N LEU A 484 -1.52 5.07 -23.86
CA LEU A 484 -2.11 5.79 -22.72
C LEU A 484 -3.53 5.30 -22.42
N ILE A 485 -4.31 4.98 -23.46
CA ILE A 485 -5.67 4.46 -23.34
C ILE A 485 -5.67 3.04 -22.77
N ALA A 486 -4.77 2.17 -23.25
CA ALA A 486 -4.61 0.83 -22.71
C ALA A 486 -4.15 0.85 -21.23
N ALA A 487 -3.24 1.77 -20.87
CA ALA A 487 -2.85 2.01 -19.49
C ALA A 487 -4.03 2.49 -18.63
N LEU A 488 -4.85 3.42 -19.14
CA LEU A 488 -6.05 3.92 -18.47
C LEU A 488 -7.09 2.82 -18.26
N TRP A 489 -7.38 1.99 -19.26
CA TRP A 489 -8.28 0.83 -19.09
C TRP A 489 -7.76 -0.14 -18.02
N SER A 490 -6.46 -0.46 -18.03
CA SER A 490 -5.88 -1.29 -16.98
C SER A 490 -5.94 -0.63 -15.60
N PHE A 491 -5.85 0.70 -15.51
CA PHE A 491 -5.97 1.41 -14.24
C PHE A 491 -7.41 1.42 -13.73
N ILE A 492 -8.39 1.58 -14.63
CA ILE A 492 -9.82 1.46 -14.32
C ILE A 492 -10.11 0.04 -13.79
N ILE A 493 -9.58 -1.01 -14.43
CA ILE A 493 -9.73 -2.41 -13.96
C ILE A 493 -9.14 -2.59 -12.54
N GLU A 494 -7.92 -2.11 -12.30
CA GLU A 494 -7.26 -2.19 -10.99
C GLU A 494 -7.95 -1.32 -9.91
N ALA A 495 -8.51 -0.16 -10.27
CA ALA A 495 -9.21 0.75 -9.36
C ALA A 495 -10.61 0.21 -8.99
N LEU A 496 -11.40 -0.21 -9.98
CA LEU A 496 -12.70 -0.87 -9.75
C LEU A 496 -12.53 -2.16 -8.94
N GLY A 497 -11.46 -2.93 -9.22
CA GLY A 497 -11.09 -4.12 -8.44
C GLY A 497 -10.75 -3.84 -6.96
N ARG A 498 -10.45 -2.59 -6.58
CA ARG A 498 -10.25 -2.18 -5.18
C ARG A 498 -11.48 -1.52 -4.57
N LEU A 499 -12.21 -0.72 -5.35
CA LEU A 499 -13.36 0.05 -4.89
C LEU A 499 -14.65 -0.77 -4.77
N LEU A 500 -14.89 -1.74 -5.66
CA LEU A 500 -16.17 -2.45 -5.76
C LEU A 500 -16.22 -3.79 -4.99
N GLY A 501 -15.09 -4.28 -4.47
CA GLY A 501 -14.98 -5.61 -3.86
C GLY A 501 -16.03 -5.89 -2.77
N PRO A 502 -16.01 -5.19 -1.63
CA PRO A 502 -16.94 -5.47 -0.54
C PRO A 502 -18.42 -5.39 -0.98
N THR A 503 -18.77 -4.38 -1.77
CA THR A 503 -20.17 -4.06 -2.15
C THR A 503 -20.73 -5.03 -3.19
N VAL A 504 -19.94 -5.42 -4.20
CA VAL A 504 -20.44 -6.28 -5.28
C VAL A 504 -20.43 -7.76 -4.90
N ILE A 505 -19.48 -8.19 -4.07
CA ILE A 505 -19.45 -9.56 -3.53
C ILE A 505 -20.69 -9.84 -2.67
N GLN A 506 -21.12 -8.86 -1.86
CA GLN A 506 -22.30 -8.98 -1.01
C GLN A 506 -23.64 -8.91 -1.77
N SER A 507 -23.67 -8.35 -2.98
CA SER A 507 -24.92 -8.13 -3.74
C SER A 507 -25.17 -9.10 -4.90
N LEU A 508 -24.17 -9.88 -5.33
CA LEU A 508 -24.31 -10.85 -6.44
C LEU A 508 -23.86 -12.29 -6.09
N PRO A 509 -24.40 -12.93 -5.02
CA PRO A 509 -23.97 -14.25 -4.57
C PRO A 509 -24.10 -15.34 -5.65
N GLY A 510 -25.12 -15.26 -6.53
CA GLY A 510 -25.29 -16.23 -7.63
C GLY A 510 -24.22 -16.20 -8.71
N ILE A 511 -23.45 -15.11 -8.83
CA ILE A 511 -22.36 -14.95 -9.82
C ILE A 511 -20.99 -15.28 -9.17
N TRP A 512 -20.93 -15.37 -7.84
CA TRP A 512 -19.70 -15.64 -7.08
C TRP A 512 -18.91 -16.88 -7.53
N PRO A 513 -19.50 -18.05 -7.84
CA PRO A 513 -18.74 -19.22 -8.30
C PRO A 513 -17.94 -18.95 -9.60
N ILE A 514 -18.49 -18.14 -10.50
CA ILE A 514 -17.86 -17.73 -11.77
C ILE A 514 -16.69 -16.75 -11.51
N LEU A 515 -16.82 -15.90 -10.49
CA LEU A 515 -15.80 -14.92 -10.10
C LEU A 515 -14.67 -15.54 -9.27
N VAL A 516 -14.92 -16.60 -8.51
CA VAL A 516 -13.93 -17.29 -7.66
C VAL A 516 -13.18 -18.42 -8.37
N GLY A 517 -13.72 -18.98 -9.45
CA GLY A 517 -13.08 -20.09 -10.18
C GLY A 517 -11.60 -19.82 -10.54
N GLY A 518 -10.66 -20.49 -9.87
CA GLY A 518 -9.23 -20.31 -10.10
C GLY A 518 -8.59 -19.06 -9.47
N THR A 519 -9.18 -18.46 -8.43
CA THR A 519 -8.42 -17.57 -7.53
C THR A 519 -7.38 -18.38 -6.74
N VAL A 520 -6.23 -17.78 -6.45
CA VAL A 520 -5.09 -18.50 -5.85
C VAL A 520 -5.40 -18.88 -4.40
N ARG A 521 -5.47 -20.19 -4.11
CA ARG A 521 -5.55 -20.69 -2.73
C ARG A 521 -4.24 -20.40 -1.97
N PRO A 522 -4.27 -19.76 -0.79
CA PRO A 522 -3.13 -19.79 0.12
C PRO A 522 -2.89 -21.24 0.58
N GLY A 523 -1.72 -21.79 0.26
CA GLY A 523 -1.33 -23.15 0.66
C GLY A 523 -1.76 -24.26 -0.31
N LEU A 524 -0.93 -24.52 -1.33
CA LEU A 524 -0.28 -25.83 -1.53
C LEU A 524 0.85 -25.69 -2.57
N ARG A 525 1.94 -26.45 -2.38
CA ARG A 525 3.17 -26.40 -3.20
C ARG A 525 3.81 -25.00 -3.31
N THR A 526 4.51 -24.60 -2.26
CA THR A 526 5.75 -23.82 -2.42
C THR A 526 6.68 -24.52 -3.41
N THR A 527 7.53 -23.76 -4.10
CA THR A 527 8.47 -24.31 -5.09
C THR A 527 9.55 -25.14 -4.41
N ARG A 528 9.63 -26.43 -4.75
CA ARG A 528 10.78 -27.36 -4.64
C ARG A 528 11.77 -27.08 -3.49
N HIS A 529 11.67 -27.87 -2.41
CA HIS A 529 12.51 -27.83 -1.20
C HIS A 529 13.90 -27.20 -1.37
N ASP A 530 14.20 -26.24 -0.49
CA ASP A 530 15.55 -26.06 0.03
C ASP A 530 15.87 -27.29 0.91
N PRO A 531 16.97 -28.02 0.70
CA PRO A 531 17.24 -29.31 1.37
C PRO A 531 17.43 -29.23 2.89
N ASN A 532 17.41 -28.04 3.50
CA ASN A 532 17.57 -27.84 4.94
C ASN A 532 16.24 -27.70 5.73
N GLU A 533 15.07 -27.72 5.08
CA GLU A 533 13.77 -27.58 5.76
C GLU A 533 13.06 -28.94 5.93
N VAL A 534 13.13 -29.51 7.14
CA VAL A 534 12.50 -30.79 7.49
C VAL A 534 10.99 -30.62 7.69
N VAL A 535 10.23 -30.87 6.64
CA VAL A 535 8.75 -30.92 6.70
C VAL A 535 8.29 -32.32 7.12
N VAL A 536 7.69 -32.43 8.30
CA VAL A 536 7.05 -33.67 8.76
C VAL A 536 5.79 -33.93 7.93
N THR A 537 5.81 -34.97 7.10
CA THR A 537 4.66 -35.38 6.29
C THR A 537 3.73 -36.28 7.08
N GLU A 538 2.71 -35.73 7.72
CA GLU A 538 1.64 -36.51 8.34
C GLU A 538 0.70 -37.08 7.26
N SER A 539 0.88 -38.37 6.93
CA SER A 539 0.15 -39.05 5.86
C SER A 539 -1.16 -39.67 6.35
N VAL A 540 -2.27 -38.93 6.23
CA VAL A 540 -3.61 -39.46 6.50
C VAL A 540 -4.09 -40.33 5.33
N THR A 541 -3.92 -41.64 5.46
CA THR A 541 -4.39 -42.64 4.48
C THR A 541 -5.91 -42.79 4.54
N MET A 542 -6.61 -42.38 3.48
CA MET A 542 -8.06 -42.61 3.34
C MET A 542 -8.35 -44.07 2.97
N THR A 543 -8.71 -44.90 3.96
CA THR A 543 -9.23 -46.26 3.77
C THR A 543 -10.71 -46.23 3.40
N THR A 544 -11.09 -46.92 2.32
CA THR A 544 -12.49 -47.10 1.89
C THR A 544 -13.17 -48.29 2.57
N PRO A 545 -14.48 -48.18 2.85
CA PRO A 545 -15.39 -49.33 2.94
C PRO A 545 -16.31 -49.45 1.70
N ASN A 546 -16.69 -50.67 1.32
CA ASN A 546 -17.65 -50.97 0.23
C ASN A 546 -19.12 -51.00 0.73
N GLY A 547 -20.11 -50.80 -0.16
CA GLY A 547 -21.55 -50.79 0.23
C GLY A 547 -22.62 -50.74 -0.87
N THR A 548 -22.57 -51.63 -1.86
CA THR A 548 -23.69 -52.14 -2.73
C THR A 548 -25.03 -51.37 -2.91
N ALA A 549 -25.16 -50.70 -4.08
CA ALA A 549 -26.18 -50.85 -5.16
C ALA A 549 -27.70 -51.15 -4.94
N THR A 550 -28.54 -50.28 -5.52
CA THR A 550 -29.78 -50.52 -6.34
C THR A 550 -29.91 -49.34 -7.34
N GLY A 551 -30.42 -49.42 -8.59
CA GLY A 551 -31.81 -49.65 -9.04
C GLY A 551 -32.65 -48.35 -8.96
N TYR A 552 -33.28 -47.75 -10.00
CA TYR A 552 -33.68 -48.21 -11.34
C TYR A 552 -33.76 -47.07 -12.41
N ALA A 553 -34.14 -47.45 -13.64
CA ALA A 553 -34.19 -46.69 -14.89
C ALA A 553 -35.34 -45.65 -15.10
N THR A 554 -35.14 -44.80 -16.11
CA THR A 554 -36.08 -44.18 -17.11
C THR A 554 -37.61 -44.24 -16.87
N GLU A 555 -38.41 -43.19 -17.14
CA GLU A 555 -38.75 -42.65 -18.49
C GLU A 555 -39.37 -41.22 -18.43
N ALA A 556 -39.94 -40.73 -19.55
CA ALA A 556 -40.67 -39.45 -19.69
C ALA A 556 -42.12 -39.68 -20.18
N PHE A 557 -43.01 -38.66 -20.11
CA PHE A 557 -44.05 -38.31 -21.11
C PHE A 557 -44.92 -37.12 -20.64
N ALA A 558 -45.96 -36.72 -21.39
CA ALA A 558 -46.60 -35.38 -21.33
C ALA A 558 -48.14 -35.38 -21.07
N VAL A 559 -48.72 -34.17 -21.06
CA VAL A 559 -50.08 -33.74 -20.62
C VAL A 559 -51.25 -34.26 -21.49
N PRO A 560 -52.51 -34.22 -21.01
CA PRO A 560 -53.42 -33.11 -21.41
C PRO A 560 -54.44 -32.58 -20.35
N GLN A 561 -55.18 -31.53 -20.74
CA GLN A 561 -56.24 -30.75 -20.04
C GLN A 561 -57.66 -31.45 -20.10
N PRO A 562 -58.83 -30.93 -19.60
CA PRO A 562 -59.32 -29.51 -19.60
C PRO A 562 -60.28 -29.04 -18.44
N GLY A 563 -60.80 -27.79 -18.51
CA GLY A 563 -61.95 -27.29 -17.70
C GLY A 563 -62.16 -25.75 -17.69
N MET A 564 -63.41 -25.24 -17.77
CA MET A 564 -63.80 -23.80 -17.79
C MET A 564 -65.28 -23.62 -17.33
N PRO A 565 -65.78 -22.42 -16.92
CA PRO A 565 -66.38 -21.42 -17.87
C PRO A 565 -66.39 -19.91 -17.43
N ALA A 566 -67.11 -19.07 -18.24
CA ALA A 566 -67.41 -17.61 -18.23
C ALA A 566 -67.75 -16.88 -16.89
N GLY A 567 -67.92 -15.54 -16.77
CA GLY A 567 -67.90 -14.36 -17.68
C GLY A 567 -69.05 -13.34 -17.37
N PRO A 568 -68.84 -12.00 -17.42
CA PRO A 568 -69.53 -11.12 -18.42
C PRO A 568 -68.72 -9.84 -18.85
N GLN A 569 -69.34 -8.81 -19.47
CA GLN A 569 -68.68 -7.83 -20.37
C GLN A 569 -69.10 -6.32 -20.24
N THR A 570 -68.14 -5.40 -20.52
CA THR A 570 -68.28 -4.03 -21.15
C THR A 570 -69.15 -2.93 -20.46
N PRO A 571 -69.12 -1.63 -20.88
CA PRO A 571 -68.30 -0.89 -21.88
C PRO A 571 -67.38 0.20 -21.22
N GLY A 572 -66.70 1.15 -21.88
CA GLY A 572 -66.41 1.41 -23.32
C GLY A 572 -66.76 2.85 -23.81
N ILE A 573 -65.77 3.71 -24.11
CA ILE A 573 -65.92 5.06 -24.73
C ILE A 573 -64.75 5.35 -25.70
N ALA A 574 -65.02 6.06 -26.80
CA ALA A 574 -64.05 6.70 -27.71
C ALA A 574 -64.54 8.13 -28.06
N PRO A 575 -63.67 9.09 -28.48
CA PRO A 575 -63.01 9.11 -29.81
C PRO A 575 -61.48 9.38 -29.68
N ALA A 576 -60.67 9.82 -30.66
CA ALA A 576 -60.87 10.35 -32.01
C ALA A 576 -59.65 10.06 -32.94
N VAL A 577 -59.63 10.65 -34.15
CA VAL A 577 -58.52 10.57 -35.14
C VAL A 577 -57.81 11.91 -35.26
N ALA A 578 -56.48 11.90 -35.45
CA ALA A 578 -55.66 13.06 -35.79
C ALA A 578 -54.70 12.77 -36.96
N ALA A 579 -54.35 13.80 -37.73
CA ALA A 579 -53.61 13.71 -38.99
C ALA A 579 -52.09 13.47 -38.80
N PRO A 580 -51.37 12.94 -39.82
CA PRO A 580 -49.93 12.70 -39.73
C PRO A 580 -49.13 14.01 -39.58
N ALA A 581 -48.17 14.02 -38.65
CA ALA A 581 -47.29 15.16 -38.42
C ALA A 581 -46.20 15.27 -39.51
N VAL A 582 -45.97 16.49 -40.01
CA VAL A 582 -44.93 16.80 -41.00
C VAL A 582 -43.54 16.64 -40.38
N ALA A 583 -42.65 15.93 -41.06
CA ALA A 583 -41.28 15.72 -40.60
C ALA A 583 -40.45 17.01 -40.67
N VAL A 584 -40.02 17.53 -39.51
CA VAL A 584 -39.12 18.69 -39.43
C VAL A 584 -37.72 18.30 -39.93
N ALA A 585 -37.27 18.96 -40.99
CA ALA A 585 -35.94 18.74 -41.58
C ALA A 585 -34.82 19.13 -40.59
N LYS A 586 -34.00 18.14 -40.18
CA LYS A 586 -32.84 18.38 -39.32
C LYS A 586 -31.68 18.93 -40.16
N HIS A 587 -31.34 20.20 -39.98
CA HIS A 587 -30.15 20.79 -40.60
C HIS A 587 -28.87 20.02 -40.21
N PRO A 588 -28.00 19.64 -41.17
CA PRO A 588 -26.74 18.96 -40.87
C PRO A 588 -25.74 19.93 -40.23
N MET A 589 -25.40 19.68 -38.96
CA MET A 589 -24.37 20.47 -38.25
C MET A 589 -23.00 20.33 -38.90
N SER A 590 -22.21 21.41 -38.91
CA SER A 590 -20.88 21.44 -39.54
C SER A 590 -19.93 20.39 -38.94
N LYS A 591 -19.00 19.87 -39.75
CA LYS A 591 -17.98 18.90 -39.30
C LYS A 591 -17.17 19.42 -38.11
N LYS A 592 -16.85 20.73 -38.07
CA LYS A 592 -16.15 21.37 -36.94
C LYS A 592 -17.01 21.40 -35.67
N THR A 593 -18.28 21.80 -35.78
CA THR A 593 -19.23 21.82 -34.65
C THR A 593 -19.43 20.42 -34.07
N LYS A 594 -19.59 19.40 -34.93
CA LYS A 594 -19.73 18.00 -34.52
C LYS A 594 -18.47 17.48 -33.82
N MET A 595 -17.28 17.83 -34.31
CA MET A 595 -16.01 17.46 -33.68
C MET A 595 -15.85 18.08 -32.28
N TRP A 596 -16.16 19.37 -32.11
CA TRP A 596 -16.13 20.03 -30.80
C TRP A 596 -17.20 19.51 -29.83
N LEU A 597 -18.39 19.14 -30.31
CA LEU A 597 -19.40 18.45 -29.49
C LEU A 597 -18.97 17.05 -29.05
N ILE A 598 -18.22 16.31 -29.88
CA ILE A 598 -17.67 14.99 -29.51
C ILE A 598 -16.50 15.14 -28.53
N ILE A 599 -15.57 16.08 -28.75
CA ILE A 599 -14.49 16.39 -27.80
C ILE A 599 -15.09 16.86 -26.46
N GLY A 600 -16.12 17.70 -26.50
CA GLY A 600 -16.89 18.10 -25.32
C GLY A 600 -17.56 16.90 -24.63
N GLY A 601 -18.18 16.00 -25.39
CA GLY A 601 -18.79 14.77 -24.85
C GLY A 601 -17.78 13.80 -24.23
N VAL A 602 -16.59 13.65 -24.81
CA VAL A 602 -15.49 12.84 -24.27
C VAL A 602 -14.88 13.50 -23.03
N ALA A 603 -14.68 14.81 -23.04
CA ALA A 603 -14.23 15.57 -21.87
C ALA A 603 -15.26 15.49 -20.73
N VAL A 604 -16.56 15.64 -21.02
CA VAL A 604 -17.66 15.46 -20.06
C VAL A 604 -17.72 14.02 -19.56
N GLY A 605 -17.56 13.01 -20.42
CA GLY A 605 -17.51 11.60 -20.01
C GLY A 605 -16.33 11.29 -19.08
N LEU A 606 -15.13 11.78 -19.42
CA LEU A 606 -13.94 11.68 -18.58
C LEU A 606 -14.14 12.42 -17.25
N VAL A 607 -14.68 13.64 -17.27
CA VAL A 607 -15.03 14.42 -16.07
C VAL A 607 -16.09 13.73 -15.24
N ILE A 608 -17.09 13.06 -15.82
CA ILE A 608 -18.09 12.29 -15.07
C ILE A 608 -17.44 11.09 -14.39
N VAL A 609 -16.63 10.29 -15.10
CA VAL A 609 -15.94 9.13 -14.50
C VAL A 609 -14.96 9.58 -13.41
N LEU A 610 -14.16 10.62 -13.67
CA LEU A 610 -13.28 11.22 -12.66
C LEU A 610 -14.07 11.83 -11.51
N SER A 611 -15.24 12.44 -11.74
CA SER A 611 -16.13 12.97 -10.68
C SER A 611 -16.78 11.87 -9.86
N ILE A 612 -17.08 10.70 -10.43
CA ILE A 612 -17.58 9.53 -9.70
C ILE A 612 -16.47 8.97 -8.83
N VAL A 613 -15.27 8.73 -9.38
CA VAL A 613 -14.10 8.25 -8.61
C VAL A 613 -13.72 9.27 -7.52
N PHE A 614 -13.70 10.56 -7.84
CA PHE A 614 -13.50 11.64 -6.89
C PHE A 614 -14.57 11.66 -5.80
N SER A 615 -15.86 11.60 -6.15
CA SER A 615 -16.98 11.60 -5.21
C SER A 615 -16.91 10.38 -4.28
N VAL A 616 -16.60 9.19 -4.79
CA VAL A 616 -16.41 7.97 -3.98
C VAL A 616 -15.22 8.11 -3.04
N LEU A 617 -14.05 8.55 -3.50
CA LEU A 617 -12.87 8.75 -2.65
C LEU A 617 -13.05 9.89 -1.63
N ASN A 618 -13.80 10.94 -1.97
CA ASN A 618 -14.10 12.10 -1.12
C ASN A 618 -15.26 11.86 -0.13
N SER A 619 -16.12 10.87 -0.40
CA SER A 619 -17.17 10.40 0.53
C SER A 619 -16.74 9.22 1.39
N THR A 620 -15.69 8.48 1.00
CA THR A 620 -15.10 7.39 1.79
C THR A 620 -13.80 7.82 2.47
N THR A 621 -12.66 7.75 1.78
CA THR A 621 -11.31 7.94 2.33
C THR A 621 -10.99 9.37 2.79
N TYR A 622 -11.47 10.39 2.08
CA TYR A 622 -11.27 11.82 2.40
C TYR A 622 -12.55 12.47 2.94
N SER A 623 -13.32 11.71 3.73
CA SER A 623 -14.57 12.15 4.35
C SER A 623 -14.37 12.75 5.74
N ALA A 624 -15.35 13.54 6.20
CA ALA A 624 -15.38 14.05 7.57
C ALA A 624 -15.39 12.89 8.59
N SER A 625 -16.23 11.86 8.39
CA SER A 625 -16.22 10.64 9.20
C SER A 625 -14.86 9.91 9.23
N ALA A 626 -14.13 9.81 8.11
CA ALA A 626 -12.81 9.17 8.10
C ALA A 626 -11.76 9.99 8.89
N THR A 627 -11.77 11.31 8.77
CA THR A 627 -10.91 12.18 9.59
C THR A 627 -11.31 12.12 11.07
N ALA A 628 -12.60 12.13 11.39
CA ALA A 628 -13.10 12.01 12.76
C ALA A 628 -12.71 10.68 13.42
N LYS A 629 -12.80 9.55 12.69
CA LYS A 629 -12.30 8.24 13.15
C LYS A 629 -10.80 8.28 13.44
N ARG A 630 -9.99 8.87 12.56
CA ARG A 630 -8.55 9.04 12.80
C ARG A 630 -8.25 9.94 14.01
N TYR A 631 -9.04 10.99 14.21
CA TYR A 631 -8.89 11.92 15.33
C TYR A 631 -9.21 11.27 16.67
N ILE A 632 -10.36 10.58 16.79
CA ILE A 632 -10.74 9.95 18.06
C ILE A 632 -9.86 8.73 18.40
N ALA A 633 -9.46 7.94 17.40
CA ALA A 633 -8.51 6.84 17.58
C ALA A 633 -7.12 7.34 18.02
N ALA A 634 -6.71 8.55 17.64
CA ALA A 634 -5.49 9.17 18.13
C ALA A 634 -5.59 9.50 19.63
N ILE A 635 -6.73 10.03 20.09
CA ILE A 635 -6.97 10.27 21.53
C ILE A 635 -7.03 8.92 22.31
N GLU A 636 -7.77 7.94 21.81
CA GLU A 636 -7.89 6.58 22.39
C GLU A 636 -6.52 5.88 22.51
N SER A 637 -5.65 6.03 21.51
CA SER A 637 -4.30 5.45 21.52
C SER A 637 -3.24 6.30 22.24
N GLY A 638 -3.58 7.52 22.69
CA GLY A 638 -2.63 8.45 23.32
C GLY A 638 -1.73 9.23 22.37
N ASP A 639 -1.98 9.17 21.05
CA ASP A 639 -1.34 10.01 20.04
C ASP A 639 -1.98 11.41 19.98
N PHE A 640 -1.89 12.14 21.09
CA PHE A 640 -2.34 13.52 21.23
C PHE A 640 -1.66 14.47 20.21
N ASP A 641 -0.41 14.22 19.83
CA ASP A 641 0.31 14.97 18.80
C ASP A 641 -0.28 14.72 17.39
N GLY A 642 -0.68 13.48 17.09
CA GLY A 642 -1.49 13.16 15.91
C GLY A 642 -2.88 13.83 15.95
N ALA A 643 -3.53 13.89 17.11
CA ALA A 643 -4.80 14.60 17.30
C ALA A 643 -4.65 16.12 17.08
N ASN A 644 -3.59 16.72 17.64
CA ASN A 644 -3.20 18.11 17.44
C ASN A 644 -3.00 18.44 15.96
N GLY A 645 -2.33 17.56 15.20
CA GLY A 645 -2.12 17.71 13.76
C GLY A 645 -3.41 17.77 12.94
N ILE A 646 -4.48 17.09 13.39
CA ILE A 646 -5.79 17.04 12.72
C ILE A 646 -6.70 18.20 13.14
N ALA A 647 -6.68 18.59 14.42
CA ALA A 647 -7.58 19.62 14.95
C ALA A 647 -7.00 21.04 14.91
N LYS A 648 -5.67 21.18 15.04
CA LYS A 648 -4.93 22.45 15.19
C LYS A 648 -5.55 23.34 16.28
N PRO A 649 -5.53 22.89 17.56
CA PRO A 649 -6.09 23.61 18.70
C PRO A 649 -5.55 25.05 18.78
N GLN A 650 -6.43 26.00 19.10
CA GLN A 650 -6.08 27.43 19.22
C GLN A 650 -5.59 27.73 20.64
N VAL A 651 -4.51 27.05 21.03
CA VAL A 651 -3.90 27.07 22.38
C VAL A 651 -2.48 27.63 22.24
N LYS A 652 -2.00 28.40 23.24
CA LYS A 652 -0.63 28.94 23.21
C LYS A 652 0.39 27.80 23.27
N HIS A 653 1.58 27.98 22.69
CA HIS A 653 2.58 26.91 22.61
C HIS A 653 2.93 26.30 23.97
N ASP A 654 3.15 27.14 24.99
CA ASP A 654 3.47 26.71 26.36
C ASP A 654 2.31 25.94 27.02
N GLN A 655 1.06 26.32 26.70
CA GLN A 655 -0.16 25.67 27.19
C GLN A 655 -0.42 24.30 26.55
N MET A 656 0.31 23.91 25.50
CA MET A 656 0.18 22.60 24.86
C MET A 656 0.99 21.48 25.53
N ALA A 657 1.73 21.75 26.61
CA ALA A 657 2.58 20.75 27.28
C ALA A 657 1.81 19.45 27.65
N LEU A 658 0.62 19.60 28.24
CA LEU A 658 -0.26 18.48 28.63
C LEU A 658 -1.15 17.95 27.49
N MET A 659 -0.99 18.50 26.28
CA MET A 659 -1.62 18.02 25.05
C MET A 659 -0.64 17.24 24.16
N SER A 660 0.51 16.80 24.69
CA SER A 660 1.53 16.03 23.97
C SER A 660 1.47 14.53 24.31
N ASN A 661 2.06 13.67 23.48
CA ASN A 661 2.09 12.21 23.69
C ASN A 661 2.79 11.80 25.01
N LYS A 662 3.58 12.69 25.63
CA LYS A 662 4.21 12.44 26.93
C LYS A 662 3.23 12.57 28.11
N ALA A 663 2.21 13.41 27.96
CA ALA A 663 1.19 13.64 28.99
C ALA A 663 -0.02 12.72 28.85
N ALA A 664 -0.09 11.92 27.78
CA ALA A 664 -1.16 10.96 27.57
C ALA A 664 -1.24 9.96 28.74
N PRO A 665 -2.43 9.77 29.35
CA PRO A 665 -2.61 8.77 30.40
C PRO A 665 -2.23 7.37 29.89
N LYS A 666 -1.55 6.56 30.71
CA LYS A 666 -1.27 5.16 30.38
C LYS A 666 -2.54 4.34 30.47
N ASP A 667 -3.22 4.48 31.61
CA ASP A 667 -4.51 3.89 31.93
C ASP A 667 -5.55 5.02 32.06
N GLY A 668 -6.85 4.71 32.13
CA GLY A 668 -7.90 5.74 32.21
C GLY A 668 -8.08 6.61 30.95
N ARG A 669 -7.56 6.17 29.79
CA ARG A 669 -7.89 6.76 28.48
C ARG A 669 -9.34 6.47 28.08
N ILE A 670 -9.86 7.23 27.10
CA ILE A 670 -11.10 6.86 26.43
C ILE A 670 -10.96 5.50 25.73
N SER A 671 -12.07 4.78 25.55
CA SER A 671 -12.13 3.48 24.89
C SER A 671 -13.43 3.29 24.10
N ASN A 672 -13.52 2.22 23.31
CA ASN A 672 -14.69 1.91 22.45
C ASN A 672 -15.05 3.05 21.48
N ALA A 673 -14.08 3.82 21.02
CA ALA A 673 -14.33 5.04 20.27
C ALA A 673 -14.90 4.79 18.86
N GLN A 674 -16.12 5.27 18.61
CA GLN A 674 -16.82 5.04 17.34
C GLN A 674 -17.58 6.26 16.84
N VAL A 675 -17.57 6.48 15.51
CA VAL A 675 -18.48 7.43 14.83
C VAL A 675 -19.83 6.75 14.67
N ILE A 676 -20.85 7.29 15.35
CA ILE A 676 -22.23 6.77 15.35
C ILE A 676 -23.16 7.51 14.38
N LYS A 677 -22.80 8.74 13.97
CA LYS A 677 -23.65 9.57 13.08
C LYS A 677 -22.84 10.61 12.32
N GLU A 678 -23.27 10.94 11.10
CA GLU A 678 -22.82 12.14 10.38
C GLU A 678 -24.04 12.95 9.93
N LYS A 679 -23.98 14.28 10.08
CA LYS A 679 -25.01 15.23 9.62
C LYS A 679 -24.33 16.36 8.84
N ALA A 680 -24.79 16.61 7.62
CA ALA A 680 -24.36 17.77 6.84
C ALA A 680 -24.88 19.07 7.47
N ASN A 681 -24.04 20.12 7.54
CA ASN A 681 -24.40 21.41 8.10
C ASN A 681 -23.78 22.54 7.25
N GLY A 682 -24.37 22.77 6.07
CA GLY A 682 -23.87 23.73 5.08
C GLY A 682 -22.46 23.38 4.59
N ASN A 683 -21.51 24.28 4.80
CA ASN A 683 -20.10 24.06 4.44
C ASN A 683 -19.33 23.18 5.46
N ALA A 684 -19.90 22.94 6.63
CA ALA A 684 -19.36 22.07 7.68
C ALA A 684 -20.11 20.73 7.72
N LYS A 685 -19.59 19.78 8.50
CA LYS A 685 -20.28 18.53 8.87
C LYS A 685 -20.19 18.36 10.37
N THR A 686 -21.27 17.89 10.99
CA THR A 686 -21.24 17.43 12.38
C THR A 686 -21.11 15.91 12.38
N VAL A 687 -20.12 15.38 13.07
CA VAL A 687 -19.90 13.94 13.23
C VAL A 687 -20.08 13.58 14.70
N THR A 688 -21.17 12.87 15.02
CA THR A 688 -21.40 12.39 16.38
C THR A 688 -20.56 11.14 16.62
N ILE A 689 -19.73 11.19 17.66
CA ILE A 689 -18.98 10.06 18.20
C ILE A 689 -19.60 9.57 19.51
N SER A 690 -19.36 8.30 19.82
CA SER A 690 -19.50 7.74 21.16
C SER A 690 -18.15 7.19 21.62
N TYR A 691 -17.88 7.26 22.92
CA TYR A 691 -16.70 6.68 23.57
C TYR A 691 -17.00 6.40 25.06
N THR A 692 -16.29 5.46 25.65
CA THR A 692 -16.35 5.16 27.08
C THR A 692 -15.21 5.88 27.83
N ILE A 693 -15.52 6.56 28.93
CA ILE A 693 -14.56 7.10 29.90
C ILE A 693 -15.09 6.85 31.31
N ASP A 694 -14.23 6.46 32.27
CA ASP A 694 -14.67 6.11 33.65
C ASP A 694 -15.85 5.11 33.67
N GLY A 695 -15.77 4.09 32.80
CA GLY A 695 -16.83 3.08 32.60
C GLY A 695 -18.14 3.59 31.98
N LYS A 696 -18.30 4.90 31.72
CA LYS A 696 -19.53 5.54 31.24
C LYS A 696 -19.43 5.87 29.75
N GLU A 697 -20.44 5.46 28.98
CA GLU A 697 -20.55 5.85 27.57
C GLU A 697 -20.97 7.33 27.45
N THR A 698 -20.22 8.10 26.68
CA THR A 698 -20.38 9.54 26.48
C THR A 698 -20.44 9.85 24.99
N THR A 699 -21.37 10.72 24.55
CA THR A 699 -21.48 11.14 23.15
C THR A 699 -21.05 12.59 22.94
N ARG A 700 -20.43 12.88 21.79
CA ARG A 700 -19.99 14.24 21.41
C ARG A 700 -20.16 14.51 19.92
N ASP A 701 -20.53 15.74 19.59
CA ASP A 701 -20.66 16.24 18.22
C ASP A 701 -19.38 16.96 17.78
N LEU A 702 -18.55 16.29 16.96
CA LEU A 702 -17.38 16.90 16.33
C LEU A 702 -17.81 17.80 15.16
N LYS A 703 -17.54 19.10 15.28
CA LYS A 703 -17.67 20.04 14.16
C LYS A 703 -16.47 19.88 13.22
N MET A 704 -16.70 19.36 12.03
CA MET A 704 -15.71 19.12 10.98
C MET A 704 -15.78 20.21 9.92
N ILE A 705 -14.64 20.81 9.60
CA ILE A 705 -14.51 21.89 8.60
C ILE A 705 -13.47 21.55 7.53
N LYS A 706 -13.63 22.15 6.36
CA LYS A 706 -12.68 22.06 5.26
C LYS A 706 -11.50 23.00 5.56
N ARG A 707 -10.29 22.46 5.70
CA ARG A 707 -9.04 23.20 5.96
C ARG A 707 -8.25 23.52 4.68
N GLY A 708 -8.52 22.80 3.58
CA GLY A 708 -7.85 22.98 2.29
C GLY A 708 -8.18 21.84 1.33
N SER A 709 -7.29 21.59 0.35
CA SER A 709 -7.31 20.37 -0.46
C SER A 709 -6.02 19.57 -0.35
N LYS A 710 -6.15 18.24 -0.29
CA LYS A 710 -5.05 17.28 -0.20
C LYS A 710 -4.84 16.62 -1.57
N ALA A 711 -3.58 16.50 -1.98
CA ALA A 711 -3.20 16.08 -3.34
C ALA A 711 -3.98 16.85 -4.43
N LEU A 712 -3.96 18.18 -4.32
CA LEU A 712 -4.66 19.20 -5.12
C LEU A 712 -6.20 19.14 -5.11
N VAL A 713 -6.84 17.97 -5.14
CA VAL A 713 -8.29 17.85 -5.39
C VAL A 713 -9.13 17.42 -4.19
N PHE A 714 -8.66 16.53 -3.33
CA PHE A 714 -9.50 15.92 -2.28
C PHE A 714 -9.73 16.88 -1.12
N THR A 715 -10.90 16.83 -0.48
CA THR A 715 -11.19 17.73 0.65
C THR A 715 -10.30 17.39 1.84
N GLU A 716 -9.46 18.33 2.30
CA GLU A 716 -8.80 18.17 3.59
C GLU A 716 -9.76 18.62 4.70
N TRP A 717 -10.37 17.66 5.37
CA TRP A 717 -11.14 17.91 6.59
C TRP A 717 -10.20 18.00 7.79
N GLY A 718 -10.50 18.92 8.70
CA GLY A 718 -9.96 18.96 10.05
C GLY A 718 -11.09 19.18 11.07
N VAL A 719 -10.80 18.94 12.34
CA VAL A 719 -11.72 19.31 13.42
C VAL A 719 -11.67 20.85 13.58
N ALA A 720 -12.81 21.48 13.83
CA ALA A 720 -12.93 22.92 14.09
C ALA A 720 -12.70 23.23 15.57
N GLU A 721 -13.42 22.50 16.42
CA GLU A 721 -13.39 22.59 17.88
C GLU A 721 -12.84 21.26 18.42
N PRO A 722 -11.57 21.22 18.86
CA PRO A 722 -10.99 20.02 19.46
C PRO A 722 -11.76 19.58 20.71
N MET A 723 -11.70 18.30 21.04
CA MET A 723 -12.19 17.73 22.31
C MET A 723 -11.29 18.07 23.51
N THR A 724 -10.72 19.27 23.54
CA THR A 724 -9.98 19.77 24.69
C THR A 724 -10.96 20.15 25.79
N THR A 725 -10.77 19.58 26.98
CA THR A 725 -11.44 20.02 28.21
C THR A 725 -10.45 20.80 29.10
N THR A 726 -10.90 21.23 30.26
CA THR A 726 -10.08 21.88 31.29
C THR A 726 -10.13 21.07 32.57
N ILE A 727 -8.95 20.78 33.12
CA ILE A 727 -8.80 20.25 34.49
C ILE A 727 -8.31 21.37 35.41
N THR A 728 -8.67 21.29 36.69
CA THR A 728 -8.28 22.28 37.71
C THR A 728 -7.61 21.58 38.88
N VAL A 729 -6.46 22.09 39.29
CA VAL A 729 -5.66 21.60 40.42
C VAL A 729 -5.61 22.71 41.46
N ALA A 730 -6.02 22.41 42.70
CA ALA A 730 -5.72 23.23 43.86
C ALA A 730 -4.32 22.81 44.39
N LYS A 731 -3.46 23.79 44.66
CA LYS A 731 -2.10 23.59 45.16
C LYS A 731 -1.81 24.50 46.37
N PRO A 732 -0.90 24.07 47.26
CA PRO A 732 -0.19 24.93 48.21
C PRO A 732 0.51 26.12 47.55
N LYS A 733 0.79 27.18 48.33
CA LYS A 733 1.55 28.35 47.82
C LYS A 733 3.01 28.02 47.53
N SER A 734 3.65 27.28 48.44
CA SER A 734 5.05 26.79 48.37
C SER A 734 5.44 26.07 47.07
N VAL A 735 4.46 25.50 46.36
CA VAL A 735 4.65 24.69 45.15
C VAL A 735 4.67 25.57 43.89
N THR A 736 5.84 25.68 43.25
CA THR A 736 6.05 26.48 42.01
C THR A 736 6.01 25.64 40.72
N ALA A 737 5.94 24.31 40.82
CA ALA A 737 5.81 23.39 39.70
C ALA A 737 5.01 22.14 40.08
N LEU A 738 4.29 21.57 39.13
CA LEU A 738 3.54 20.32 39.24
C LEU A 738 4.06 19.29 38.24
N ALA A 739 3.86 18.00 38.52
CA ALA A 739 4.03 16.93 37.56
C ALA A 739 2.68 16.26 37.26
N VAL A 740 2.23 16.32 36.00
CA VAL A 740 0.96 15.72 35.55
C VAL A 740 1.28 14.58 34.59
N ASN A 741 0.90 13.34 34.95
CA ASN A 741 1.34 12.10 34.29
C ASN A 741 2.88 11.98 34.14
N GLY A 742 3.64 12.68 34.98
CA GLY A 742 5.11 12.77 34.91
C GLY A 742 5.66 13.82 33.93
N VAL A 743 4.79 14.65 33.32
CA VAL A 743 5.18 15.86 32.59
C VAL A 743 5.16 17.05 33.54
N GLU A 744 6.31 17.70 33.68
CA GLU A 744 6.50 18.87 34.54
C GLU A 744 5.88 20.13 33.91
N VAL A 745 5.13 20.89 34.70
CA VAL A 745 4.44 22.11 34.30
C VAL A 745 4.45 23.16 35.41
N ASN A 746 4.45 24.42 35.02
CA ASN A 746 4.35 25.59 35.90
C ASN A 746 3.26 26.56 35.38
N GLU A 747 3.13 27.72 36.02
CA GLU A 747 2.14 28.76 35.68
C GLU A 747 2.07 29.08 34.18
N LYS A 748 3.20 29.08 33.45
CA LYS A 748 3.25 29.41 32.01
C LYS A 748 2.47 28.42 31.15
N ASN A 749 2.29 27.19 31.63
CA ASN A 749 1.52 26.14 30.96
C ASN A 749 0.01 26.22 31.28
N THR A 750 -0.42 27.08 32.21
CA THR A 750 -1.82 27.19 32.64
C THR A 750 -2.68 27.92 31.61
N LYS A 751 -3.95 27.54 31.53
CA LYS A 751 -5.03 28.28 30.88
C LYS A 751 -5.46 29.49 31.72
N SER A 752 -5.45 29.33 33.04
CA SER A 752 -5.70 30.35 34.06
C SER A 752 -5.01 29.95 35.37
N SER A 753 -4.53 30.94 36.11
CA SER A 753 -3.78 30.80 37.36
C SER A 753 -4.34 31.75 38.43
N THR A 754 -4.38 31.27 39.67
CA THR A 754 -4.34 32.05 40.91
C THR A 754 -3.35 31.39 41.86
N ASP A 755 -2.93 32.08 42.93
CA ASP A 755 -1.95 31.63 43.94
C ASP A 755 -2.04 30.14 44.31
N ASN A 756 -3.28 29.68 44.53
CA ASN A 756 -3.62 28.35 45.04
C ASN A 756 -4.32 27.46 44.00
N THR A 757 -4.63 27.94 42.78
CA THR A 757 -5.44 27.17 41.81
C THR A 757 -4.97 27.35 40.37
N TRP A 758 -4.58 26.25 39.73
CA TRP A 758 -4.12 26.22 38.34
C TRP A 758 -5.04 25.37 37.46
N SER A 759 -5.45 25.91 36.31
CA SER A 759 -6.26 25.19 35.32
C SER A 759 -5.46 24.91 34.05
N PHE A 760 -5.56 23.68 33.52
CA PHE A 760 -4.82 23.24 32.33
C PHE A 760 -5.75 22.75 31.22
N THR A 761 -5.32 22.91 29.96
CA THR A 761 -6.03 22.37 28.79
C THR A 761 -5.52 20.97 28.48
N VAL A 762 -6.42 19.98 28.43
CA VAL A 762 -6.08 18.56 28.22
C VAL A 762 -7.08 17.86 27.29
N TYR A 763 -6.70 16.69 26.76
CA TYR A 763 -7.63 15.78 26.09
C TYR A 763 -8.34 14.86 27.10
N PRO A 764 -9.44 14.16 26.75
CA PRO A 764 -10.21 13.39 27.72
C PRO A 764 -9.49 12.14 28.22
N GLY A 765 -9.52 11.92 29.53
CA GLY A 765 -8.88 10.80 30.22
C GLY A 765 -8.66 11.10 31.71
N THR A 766 -8.17 10.12 32.48
CA THR A 766 -7.75 10.32 33.88
C THR A 766 -6.31 10.81 33.95
N TYR A 767 -6.04 11.86 34.73
CA TYR A 767 -4.70 12.42 34.90
C TYR A 767 -4.27 12.31 36.37
N THR A 768 -3.10 11.73 36.60
CA THR A 768 -2.44 11.71 37.92
C THR A 768 -1.63 13.00 38.08
N VAL A 769 -1.76 13.68 39.22
CA VAL A 769 -1.14 14.95 39.55
C VAL A 769 -0.30 14.80 40.82
N SER A 770 0.90 15.36 40.81
CA SER A 770 1.83 15.42 41.94
C SER A 770 2.61 16.73 41.93
N ALA A 771 3.40 17.00 42.97
CA ALA A 771 4.35 18.11 42.97
C ALA A 771 5.43 17.92 41.89
N GLY A 772 6.07 19.02 41.48
CA GLY A 772 7.31 18.98 40.71
C GLY A 772 8.42 18.23 41.47
N LYS A 773 9.43 17.73 40.75
CA LYS A 773 10.52 16.98 41.37
C LYS A 773 11.34 17.88 42.29
N SER A 774 11.41 17.53 43.56
CA SER A 774 12.20 18.23 44.56
C SER A 774 12.76 17.24 45.58
N LYS A 775 13.97 17.49 46.06
CA LYS A 775 14.51 16.90 47.29
C LYS A 775 13.91 17.49 48.59
N TYR A 776 13.15 18.59 48.50
CA TYR A 776 12.66 19.37 49.64
C TYR A 776 11.19 19.09 50.01
N LEU A 777 10.35 18.76 49.04
CA LEU A 777 8.92 18.48 49.24
C LEU A 777 8.57 17.12 48.66
N THR A 778 7.78 16.34 49.39
CA THR A 778 7.11 15.13 48.88
C THR A 778 5.62 15.38 48.69
N SER A 779 4.92 14.55 47.92
CA SER A 779 3.49 14.74 47.65
C SER A 779 2.76 13.44 47.39
N LYS A 780 1.51 13.35 47.84
CA LYS A 780 0.62 12.22 47.51
C LYS A 780 -0.03 12.47 46.15
N ASN A 781 -0.05 11.45 45.30
CA ASN A 781 -0.67 11.54 43.97
C ASN A 781 -2.18 11.77 44.10
N ALA A 782 -2.68 12.83 43.48
CA ALA A 782 -4.11 13.06 43.26
C ALA A 782 -4.52 12.62 41.85
N GLU A 783 -5.79 12.25 41.62
CA GLU A 783 -6.30 11.94 40.28
C GLU A 783 -7.48 12.84 39.91
N ILE A 784 -7.57 13.21 38.62
CA ILE A 784 -8.68 13.99 38.07
C ILE A 784 -9.14 13.42 36.72
N ILE A 785 -10.45 13.25 36.56
CA ILE A 785 -11.07 12.69 35.37
C ILE A 785 -11.52 13.82 34.44
N ALA A 786 -10.88 13.92 33.28
CA ALA A 786 -11.15 14.93 32.28
C ALA A 786 -12.28 14.47 31.33
N ASN A 787 -13.55 14.50 31.77
CA ASN A 787 -14.69 13.99 30.99
C ASN A 787 -15.29 15.00 30.00
N GLY A 788 -15.19 16.31 30.28
CA GLY A 788 -15.64 17.38 29.39
C GLY A 788 -17.14 17.66 29.41
N GLU A 789 -17.84 17.39 30.51
CA GLU A 789 -19.12 18.05 30.86
C GLU A 789 -18.85 18.93 32.07
N ASP A 790 -18.87 20.25 31.87
CA ASP A 790 -18.83 21.30 32.89
C ASP A 790 -18.07 20.98 34.18
N SER A 791 -16.84 20.45 34.04
CA SER A 791 -15.88 20.13 35.11
C SER A 791 -15.33 21.38 35.83
N ALA A 792 -16.05 22.52 35.71
CA ALA A 792 -15.58 23.87 35.96
C ALA A 792 -15.87 24.40 37.38
N SER A 793 -16.42 23.58 38.28
CA SER A 793 -16.73 23.99 39.65
C SER A 793 -16.67 22.91 40.74
N SER A 794 -16.85 21.62 40.42
CA SER A 794 -17.06 20.56 41.43
C SER A 794 -16.02 19.44 41.48
N GLN A 795 -15.07 19.39 40.54
CA GLN A 795 -14.00 18.39 40.52
C GLN A 795 -12.63 19.06 40.32
N SER A 796 -12.03 19.50 41.43
CA SER A 796 -10.62 19.88 41.50
C SER A 796 -9.80 18.77 42.14
N ALA A 797 -8.63 18.46 41.58
CA ALA A 797 -7.62 17.69 42.32
C ALA A 797 -6.96 18.61 43.34
N THR A 798 -7.08 18.31 44.63
CA THR A 798 -6.28 18.97 45.67
C THR A 798 -4.96 18.22 45.80
N LEU A 799 -3.84 18.91 45.54
CA LEU A 799 -2.52 18.41 45.88
C LEU A 799 -2.24 18.70 47.35
N THR A 800 -1.79 17.69 48.10
CA THR A 800 -1.17 17.86 49.43
C THR A 800 0.31 17.53 49.32
N VAL A 801 1.15 18.41 49.85
CA VAL A 801 2.59 18.18 50.00
C VAL A 801 2.94 18.01 51.47
N GLU A 802 4.09 17.40 51.73
CA GLU A 802 4.66 17.23 53.06
C GLU A 802 6.13 17.67 53.00
N ALA A 803 6.63 18.29 54.07
CA ALA A 803 8.04 18.65 54.17
C ALA A 803 8.91 17.39 54.21
N THR A 804 10.17 17.54 53.82
CA THR A 804 11.20 16.51 54.00
C THR A 804 12.26 17.01 54.98
N ASP A 805 12.97 16.09 55.61
CA ASP A 805 14.09 16.37 56.52
C ASP A 805 15.06 17.41 55.91
N ALA A 806 15.35 17.29 54.61
CA ALA A 806 16.26 18.18 53.88
C ALA A 806 15.73 19.63 53.72
N LEU A 807 14.43 19.87 53.85
CA LEU A 807 13.84 21.21 53.89
C LEU A 807 13.93 21.79 55.30
N THR A 808 13.54 21.01 56.32
CA THR A 808 13.67 21.39 57.72
C THR A 808 15.13 21.71 58.06
N ASP A 809 16.08 20.84 57.67
CA ASP A 809 17.54 21.08 57.77
C ASP A 809 17.97 22.42 57.16
N ALA A 810 17.43 22.77 55.99
CA ALA A 810 17.82 23.98 55.26
C ALA A 810 17.26 25.25 55.92
N ILE A 811 16.07 25.18 56.50
CA ILE A 811 15.47 26.28 57.26
C ILE A 811 16.14 26.39 58.64
N GLN A 812 16.35 25.28 59.35
CA GLN A 812 17.09 25.23 60.61
C GLN A 812 18.51 25.80 60.46
N GLN A 813 19.25 25.44 59.40
CA GLN A 813 20.56 26.05 59.13
C GLN A 813 20.49 27.56 58.87
N LYS A 814 19.40 28.05 58.26
CA LYS A 814 19.18 29.48 57.99
C LYS A 814 18.82 30.26 59.26
N VAL A 815 17.97 29.69 60.12
CA VAL A 815 17.61 30.18 61.45
C VAL A 815 18.84 30.20 62.36
N ASN A 816 19.52 29.06 62.51
CA ASN A 816 20.71 28.93 63.35
C ASN A 816 21.80 29.91 62.91
N ALA A 817 22.06 30.08 61.61
CA ALA A 817 23.04 31.05 61.11
C ALA A 817 22.66 32.53 61.40
N LYS A 818 21.37 32.87 61.47
CA LYS A 818 20.91 34.21 61.88
C LYS A 818 21.05 34.41 63.39
N LEU A 819 20.75 33.39 64.17
CA LEU A 819 20.95 33.36 65.62
C LEU A 819 22.44 33.46 65.99
N ASP A 820 23.30 32.77 65.25
CA ASP A 820 24.76 32.90 65.29
C ASP A 820 25.20 34.35 65.03
N GLU A 821 24.59 35.05 64.06
CA GLU A 821 24.86 36.47 63.80
C GLU A 821 24.41 37.35 64.98
N CYS A 822 23.20 37.12 65.50
CA CYS A 822 22.66 37.83 66.66
C CYS A 822 23.54 37.69 67.91
N ALA A 823 24.08 36.50 68.17
CA ALA A 823 24.96 36.23 69.30
C ALA A 823 26.30 36.99 69.25
N LYS A 824 26.68 37.53 68.08
CA LYS A 824 27.90 38.35 67.90
C LYS A 824 27.66 39.84 68.18
N SER A 825 26.43 40.24 68.50
CA SER A 825 26.10 41.62 68.89
C SER A 825 26.63 41.96 70.29
N THR A 826 26.99 43.23 70.51
CA THR A 826 27.33 43.77 71.84
C THR A 826 26.25 44.71 72.39
N ASP A 827 25.08 44.76 71.76
CA ASP A 827 23.91 45.50 72.23
C ASP A 827 23.02 44.62 73.15
N PHE A 828 22.40 45.25 74.14
CA PHE A 828 21.41 44.62 75.04
C PHE A 828 20.08 44.26 74.35
N SER A 829 19.87 44.82 73.15
CA SER A 829 18.73 44.60 72.25
C SER A 829 19.29 44.62 70.83
N PRO A 830 19.79 43.47 70.33
CA PRO A 830 20.29 43.34 68.97
C PRO A 830 19.13 43.49 67.96
N LYS A 831 19.30 44.32 66.94
CA LYS A 831 18.23 44.57 65.95
C LYS A 831 17.94 43.35 65.07
N GLY A 832 16.66 43.01 64.90
CA GLY A 832 16.24 41.88 64.07
C GLY A 832 16.68 40.53 64.64
N CYS A 833 16.58 40.38 65.97
CA CYS A 833 17.00 39.20 66.73
C CYS A 833 15.94 38.88 67.80
N PRO A 834 15.63 37.61 68.07
CA PRO A 834 14.48 37.22 68.90
C PRO A 834 14.71 37.29 70.41
N PHE A 835 15.76 37.96 70.88
CA PHE A 835 16.10 38.06 72.30
C PHE A 835 16.61 39.45 72.67
N SER A 836 16.25 39.92 73.88
CA SER A 836 16.72 41.18 74.45
C SER A 836 16.73 41.14 75.98
N VAL A 837 17.45 42.07 76.61
CA VAL A 837 17.47 42.26 78.07
C VAL A 837 16.64 43.47 78.46
N TYR A 838 15.74 43.31 79.43
CA TYR A 838 15.07 44.45 80.05
C TYR A 838 15.98 45.10 81.10
N THR A 839 16.61 46.24 80.77
CA THR A 839 17.53 46.95 81.68
C THR A 839 16.84 48.13 82.40
N TYR A 840 16.84 48.13 83.74
CA TYR A 840 16.25 49.22 84.55
C TYR A 840 17.23 50.40 84.75
N GLY A 841 17.43 51.25 83.73
CA GLY A 841 18.23 52.46 83.91
C GLY A 841 18.46 53.29 82.66
N ASP A 842 19.35 54.28 82.77
CA ASP A 842 19.91 54.98 81.62
C ASP A 842 20.82 54.03 80.82
N LYS A 843 20.62 53.90 79.50
CA LYS A 843 21.43 53.01 78.63
C LYS A 843 22.96 53.23 78.74
N LYS A 844 23.40 54.39 79.20
CA LYS A 844 24.81 54.74 79.46
C LYS A 844 25.46 53.98 80.63
N ASN A 845 24.66 53.31 81.46
CA ASN A 845 25.09 52.55 82.64
C ASN A 845 25.36 51.08 82.33
N PHE A 846 25.11 50.62 81.10
CA PHE A 846 25.24 49.23 80.68
C PHE A 846 26.18 49.14 79.48
N ARG A 847 27.07 48.13 79.43
CA ARG A 847 27.98 47.90 78.28
C ARG A 847 28.43 46.45 78.18
N ASN A 848 29.20 46.16 77.14
CA ASN A 848 29.94 44.90 76.95
C ASN A 848 29.05 43.64 76.99
N PHE A 849 27.82 43.72 76.46
CA PHE A 849 26.96 42.54 76.34
C PHE A 849 27.65 41.48 75.49
N THR A 850 27.58 40.25 75.96
CA THR A 850 27.98 39.03 75.24
C THR A 850 26.85 38.03 75.39
N TRP A 851 26.47 37.38 74.29
CA TRP A 851 25.34 36.46 74.21
C TRP A 851 25.82 35.03 73.98
N SER A 852 25.16 34.06 74.60
CA SER A 852 25.47 32.63 74.47
C SER A 852 24.20 31.82 74.33
N ILE A 853 23.99 31.31 73.12
CA ILE A 853 22.92 30.37 72.77
C ILE A 853 23.43 28.97 73.10
N SER A 854 22.69 28.21 73.91
CA SER A 854 23.09 26.86 74.35
C SER A 854 22.48 25.79 73.44
N ASP A 855 21.16 25.90 73.24
CA ASP A 855 20.34 25.07 72.38
C ASP A 855 19.61 25.96 71.36
N TYR A 856 19.16 25.39 70.25
CA TYR A 856 18.52 26.11 69.14
C TYR A 856 17.07 25.64 68.98
N PRO A 857 16.08 26.55 68.84
CA PRO A 857 14.68 26.15 68.77
C PRO A 857 14.40 25.36 67.49
N GLU A 858 13.62 24.28 67.60
CA GLU A 858 13.17 23.52 66.45
C GLU A 858 12.22 24.35 65.57
N VAL A 859 12.21 24.06 64.26
CA VAL A 859 11.40 24.76 63.25
C VAL A 859 10.20 23.90 62.83
N ASP A 860 8.99 24.41 63.02
CA ASP A 860 7.78 23.88 62.38
C ASP A 860 7.59 24.50 60.98
N VAL A 861 7.06 23.71 60.04
CA VAL A 861 7.06 24.02 58.59
C VAL A 861 5.67 23.83 57.99
N ASP A 862 4.91 24.92 57.87
CA ASP A 862 3.64 24.95 57.14
C ASP A 862 3.90 24.98 55.63
N THR A 863 3.75 23.80 55.02
CA THR A 863 3.91 23.64 53.57
C THR A 863 2.72 24.11 52.74
N ASP A 864 1.53 24.32 53.32
CA ASP A 864 0.33 24.77 52.60
C ASP A 864 0.43 26.27 52.27
N TYR A 865 0.88 27.07 53.24
CA TYR A 865 1.13 28.51 53.10
C TYR A 865 2.55 28.84 52.63
N GLY A 866 3.53 27.95 52.86
CA GLY A 866 4.94 28.22 52.56
C GLY A 866 5.62 29.08 53.62
N THR A 867 5.31 28.80 54.88
CA THR A 867 5.75 29.55 56.07
C THR A 867 6.37 28.62 57.10
N PHE A 868 7.22 29.16 57.95
CA PHE A 868 7.80 28.42 59.09
C PHE A 868 7.80 29.32 60.33
N GLU A 869 7.79 28.69 61.51
CA GLU A 869 7.95 29.36 62.80
C GLU A 869 8.82 28.49 63.71
N THR A 870 9.66 29.11 64.55
CA THR A 870 10.43 28.40 65.57
C THR A 870 9.62 28.23 66.85
N GLU A 871 9.81 27.15 67.60
CA GLU A 871 9.22 27.03 68.94
C GLU A 871 9.66 28.20 69.86
N TYR A 872 8.75 28.61 70.76
CA TYR A 872 8.97 29.68 71.72
C TYR A 872 9.56 29.15 73.03
N GLY A 873 10.52 29.88 73.61
CA GLY A 873 10.90 29.72 75.01
C GLY A 873 12.29 29.15 75.28
N GLU A 874 13.11 28.91 74.26
CA GLU A 874 14.53 28.56 74.44
C GLU A 874 15.29 29.64 75.23
N GLU A 875 16.25 29.22 76.06
CA GLU A 875 16.99 30.10 76.97
C GLU A 875 18.32 30.59 76.36
N VAL A 876 18.46 31.92 76.25
CA VAL A 876 19.73 32.57 75.87
C VAL A 876 20.36 33.21 77.08
N LYS A 877 21.61 32.83 77.35
CA LYS A 877 22.43 33.35 78.45
C LYS A 877 23.15 34.62 77.99
N TYR A 878 23.29 35.61 78.84
CA TYR A 878 24.02 36.84 78.56
C TYR A 878 24.87 37.29 79.75
N THR A 879 25.95 38.02 79.45
CA THR A 879 26.82 38.68 80.44
C THR A 879 27.04 40.12 80.03
N TYR A 880 27.07 41.05 80.97
CA TYR A 880 27.26 42.49 80.72
C TYR A 880 28.01 43.16 81.87
N GLU A 881 28.32 44.45 81.73
CA GLU A 881 28.79 45.28 82.84
C GLU A 881 27.75 46.37 83.17
N GLU A 882 27.31 46.44 84.43
CA GLU A 882 26.53 47.56 84.97
C GLU A 882 27.43 48.56 85.72
N LYS A 883 27.05 49.84 85.68
CA LYS A 883 27.75 50.94 86.35
C LYS A 883 27.05 51.37 87.65
N ASN A 884 27.48 50.77 88.75
CA ASN A 884 27.07 51.13 90.11
C ASN A 884 27.83 52.36 90.66
N SER A 885 27.62 52.69 91.94
CA SER A 885 28.27 53.80 92.63
C SER A 885 29.80 53.68 92.70
N ASP A 886 30.29 52.44 92.74
CA ASP A 886 31.68 52.12 93.11
C ASP A 886 32.54 51.66 91.91
N GLY A 887 31.94 51.38 90.75
CA GLY A 887 32.67 50.93 89.57
C GLY A 887 31.81 50.54 88.37
N TRP A 888 32.39 49.70 87.51
CA TRP A 888 31.67 48.83 86.59
C TRP A 888 31.82 47.41 87.14
N GLU A 889 30.70 46.68 87.27
CA GLU A 889 30.65 45.34 87.86
C GLU A 889 30.04 44.37 86.84
N PRO A 890 30.56 43.13 86.72
CA PRO A 890 30.05 42.14 85.79
C PRO A 890 28.77 41.50 86.34
N GLU A 891 27.75 41.40 85.49
CA GLU A 891 26.45 40.80 85.79
C GLU A 891 26.12 39.76 84.70
N ASP A 892 25.39 38.71 85.08
CA ASP A 892 24.95 37.64 84.19
C ASP A 892 23.46 37.31 84.36
N GLY A 893 22.87 36.67 83.35
CA GLY A 893 21.45 36.34 83.37
C GLY A 893 20.98 35.56 82.14
N GLU A 894 19.69 35.24 82.16
CA GLU A 894 18.98 34.46 81.15
C GLU A 894 17.76 35.23 80.63
N THR A 895 17.42 35.04 79.36
CA THR A 895 16.20 35.57 78.72
C THR A 895 15.65 34.52 77.75
N THR A 896 14.35 34.54 77.49
CA THR A 896 13.73 33.60 76.54
C THR A 896 13.71 34.15 75.12
N MET A 897 13.81 33.24 74.15
CA MET A 897 13.66 33.56 72.73
C MET A 897 12.19 33.69 72.35
N SER A 898 11.84 34.82 71.74
CA SER A 898 10.63 34.95 70.92
C SER A 898 10.68 33.98 69.74
N SER A 899 9.53 33.60 69.18
CA SER A 899 9.52 32.85 67.92
C SER A 899 10.07 33.71 66.77
N MET A 900 10.73 33.05 65.82
CA MET A 900 11.12 33.61 64.53
C MET A 900 10.24 33.01 63.45
N SER A 901 9.56 33.85 62.67
CA SER A 901 8.81 33.42 61.48
C SER A 901 9.57 33.71 60.18
N GLY A 902 9.11 33.08 59.10
CA GLY A 902 9.54 33.42 57.76
C GLY A 902 8.77 32.68 56.68
N THR A 903 9.12 32.98 55.44
CA THR A 903 8.55 32.34 54.24
C THR A 903 9.59 31.53 53.48
N PHE A 904 9.13 30.51 52.75
CA PHE A 904 9.96 29.73 51.85
C PHE A 904 9.25 29.40 50.54
N ASN A 905 10.03 29.28 49.46
CA ASN A 905 9.56 28.86 48.15
C ASN A 905 10.50 27.80 47.56
N VAL A 906 9.95 26.75 46.96
CA VAL A 906 10.69 25.63 46.39
C VAL A 906 10.58 25.64 44.86
N ASP A 907 11.72 25.75 44.18
CA ASP A 907 11.88 25.65 42.71
C ASP A 907 12.79 24.44 42.41
N GLY A 908 12.18 23.27 42.25
CA GLY A 908 12.88 22.00 42.10
C GLY A 908 13.79 21.71 43.31
N ASP A 909 15.10 21.54 43.04
CA ASP A 909 16.12 21.30 44.08
C ASP A 909 16.73 22.58 44.69
N LYS A 910 16.08 23.73 44.49
CA LYS A 910 16.39 25.00 45.16
C LYS A 910 15.28 25.38 46.13
N VAL A 911 15.67 25.95 47.26
CA VAL A 911 14.77 26.64 48.19
C VAL A 911 15.26 28.07 48.38
N THR A 912 14.34 29.03 48.32
CA THR A 912 14.54 30.40 48.79
C THR A 912 13.90 30.50 50.17
N ILE A 913 14.61 31.07 51.14
CA ILE A 913 14.18 31.19 52.55
C ILE A 913 14.40 32.63 52.98
N GLU A 914 13.31 33.31 53.32
CA GLU A 914 13.27 34.71 53.74
C GLU A 914 12.73 34.73 55.17
N LEU A 915 13.52 35.28 56.11
CA LEU A 915 13.11 35.47 57.51
C LEU A 915 12.35 36.80 57.60
N ASP A 916 11.29 36.85 58.40
CA ASP A 916 10.57 38.09 58.62
C ASP A 916 11.43 39.08 59.44
N GLU A 917 11.34 40.37 59.13
CA GLU A 917 12.02 41.41 59.90
C GLU A 917 11.21 41.71 61.16
N ASN A 918 11.57 41.08 62.29
CA ASN A 918 11.04 41.44 63.61
C ASN A 918 11.41 42.90 63.92
N ASP A 919 10.41 43.78 63.93
CA ASP A 919 10.51 45.26 63.93
C ASP A 919 10.39 45.88 65.34
N ASP A 920 10.47 45.04 66.40
CA ASP A 920 10.39 45.39 67.83
C ASP A 920 11.76 45.75 68.46
#